data_AF-A0A7L4R1Y7-F1
#
_entry.id   AF-A0A7L4R1Y7-F1
#
_cell.length_a   1.000
_cell.length_b   1.000
_cell.length_c   1.000
_cell.angle_alpha   90.00
_cell.angle_beta   90.00
_cell.angle_gamma   90.00
#
_symmetry.space_group_name_H-M   'P 1'
#
loop_
_entity.id
_entity.type
_entity.pdbx_description
1 polymer ?
#
loop_
_entity_poly.entity_id
_entity_poly.type
_entity_poly.pdbx_seq_one_letter_code
_entity_poly.pdbx_strand_id
1 'polypeptide(L)'
;MEIYRPTDYPDFVKNCSPYGAGCLVKMWLPELIPHNKNVTISFGPCVDPTCPCFCSGYRVWVSNDFDPCAWEVSNTVHMDVRVEGVPGPGGSIQLLPSGPVHTTNFTDYFQCMAEASYKIRADPCKIISNITITPICPQVECINCTPPGYICLCDLDPVCVDDFIDLSDQELTEYIYNFTDLRCCYQIWAQFENKTCDVTAQPGPNGGILSPDGVWAYYPGTHSRVFYCGEIQPYLIKPNISYSIENITINGEEIFDYTLLPNGSAIYNFTSDCNDTIIGANFTMSPVDAFLRYQLPKDQCGAKVEVQVMGMNEIIPMVEFADDLYLGGNSSSFDVNGTSGTHFGTYSAGAYVDDDTGSGQGLVIEVLSAPTTNPETYRVTYEDTASDTHYATVTILIDGTAIWAPAVPVDVTDVTNVEALMPAWQLVTQDFLDANPDWEGLVGMVIYVADGTYNEVFEVDTPGLHLKNFPDQYPVIDADGATVGSGDHEAAVWLSAGCTGIEGFTITDSGANGISVYLNSSKCKAAEILDVPENTTCAYGRVNIVNNNIYGNEGNGIRVISAVVLILDNIIHGNVDDGIDGCFYCGVECVDPEAITHSPACSEIIYNEIYENGPSGNGEWEVGEPPRFTSDPTACGEYPGWTDSGIQVRCVGFGPRQDPSDEMLYIVHNNIHDNYHAGIYLWEDATIGGNLTIQANKLIDNGIFGLSTRAAIPDRVDFRYNDIIGNTYWGVKNWDDDNFTAKENYWGMPGGPSEGPAPIVQCIECRCHEEDQRSDALGNGDAVSHRVHYNPWLYTSSADIFHEASPIYMIRAFGSDSLELQKGWNTLSVPCSLLSSYNSIPEIAYVDIDGFYNEGLGNFLYVIETSPGVYDSNFDLVLAWNTTTGYWDNIGADQTALTNLKPGLGYYIRMKEPSRFPVLYSDVIGLPAVPLDDGWNLIGAPWGIDREKDCCADDQGRWGVASPDAGDPEAFKPVWEALESIKEGNGGTKGVAIVVSPSVPGQISIWSASVTSGFWDPIYNNKEMATGEGYWVFMVNPATYGGFEITPFYYT
;
A
#
# COMPACT_ATOMS: atom_id res chain seq x y z
N MET A 1 83.81 -37.38 81.42
CA MET A 1 84.59 -36.69 80.38
C MET A 1 84.10 -37.26 79.04
N GLU A 2 83.38 -36.52 78.21
CA GLU A 2 82.75 -35.20 78.41
C GLU A 2 81.59 -35.02 77.39
N ILE A 3 80.89 -33.89 77.39
CA ILE A 3 79.67 -33.64 76.59
C ILE A 3 80.04 -33.25 75.14
N TYR A 4 79.27 -33.67 74.11
CA TYR A 4 78.80 -32.89 72.93
C TYR A 4 77.97 -33.78 71.94
N ARG A 5 77.34 -33.20 70.89
CA ARG A 5 76.20 -33.77 70.12
C ARG A 5 76.57 -34.64 68.89
N PRO A 6 75.97 -35.85 68.75
CA PRO A 6 75.04 -36.27 67.66
C PRO A 6 73.64 -36.64 68.24
N THR A 7 72.45 -36.71 67.59
CA THR A 7 71.83 -37.33 66.38
C THR A 7 71.46 -38.83 66.48
N ASP A 8 70.16 -39.15 66.65
CA ASP A 8 69.54 -40.51 66.74
C ASP A 8 68.00 -40.47 66.42
N TYR A 9 67.32 -41.66 66.32
CA TYR A 9 65.85 -41.97 66.35
C TYR A 9 64.96 -41.72 65.07
N PRO A 10 63.78 -42.40 64.84
CA PRO A 10 63.51 -43.88 64.94
C PRO A 10 62.37 -44.56 64.07
N ASP A 11 62.54 -45.87 63.82
CA ASP A 11 61.67 -47.09 64.02
C ASP A 11 60.18 -47.33 63.56
N PHE A 12 59.89 -48.66 63.35
CA PHE A 12 58.62 -49.48 63.30
C PHE A 12 58.04 -49.97 61.92
N VAL A 13 57.32 -51.13 61.74
CA VAL A 13 57.49 -52.54 62.24
C VAL A 13 56.65 -53.65 61.48
N LYS A 14 57.26 -54.84 61.24
CA LYS A 14 56.77 -56.27 61.13
C LYS A 14 55.43 -56.79 60.47
N ASN A 15 55.59 -57.89 59.66
CA ASN A 15 54.89 -59.23 59.61
C ASN A 15 53.79 -59.67 58.53
N CYS A 16 54.05 -60.80 57.80
CA CYS A 16 53.18 -61.97 57.35
C CYS A 16 52.42 -62.14 55.96
N SER A 17 52.63 -63.31 55.26
CA SER A 17 51.71 -64.15 54.34
C SER A 17 51.69 -64.06 52.74
N PRO A 18 51.04 -64.96 51.90
CA PRO A 18 51.59 -65.54 50.59
C PRO A 18 50.73 -65.67 49.24
N TYR A 19 51.29 -66.09 48.05
CA TYR A 19 50.77 -66.83 46.79
C TYR A 19 51.45 -66.47 45.36
N GLY A 20 51.34 -67.26 44.22
CA GLY A 20 51.96 -67.04 42.82
C GLY A 20 51.67 -68.01 41.57
N ALA A 21 52.14 -67.77 40.28
CA ALA A 21 51.83 -68.44 38.91
C ALA A 21 52.98 -68.41 37.77
N GLY A 22 53.02 -68.78 36.43
CA GLY A 22 52.13 -69.17 35.24
C GLY A 22 52.80 -69.36 33.77
N CYS A 23 52.10 -69.07 32.62
CA CYS A 23 52.34 -68.83 31.10
C CYS A 23 52.88 -69.71 29.85
N LEU A 24 52.82 -69.12 28.58
CA LEU A 24 52.71 -69.67 27.15
C LEU A 24 53.83 -69.26 26.07
N VAL A 25 53.79 -69.11 24.69
CA VAL A 25 52.82 -68.90 23.51
C VAL A 25 53.33 -69.11 22.00
N LYS A 26 52.40 -69.30 20.99
CA LYS A 26 52.25 -68.96 19.49
C LYS A 26 53.23 -69.25 18.27
N MET A 27 52.63 -69.53 17.07
CA MET A 27 53.07 -69.27 15.65
C MET A 27 51.86 -69.11 14.65
N TRP A 28 52.05 -68.66 13.38
CA TRP A 28 51.02 -68.10 12.45
C TRP A 28 50.82 -68.82 11.06
N LEU A 29 49.71 -68.50 10.34
CA LEU A 29 49.47 -68.73 8.88
C LEU A 29 48.53 -67.64 8.25
N PRO A 30 48.50 -67.43 6.91
CA PRO A 30 47.77 -66.31 6.26
C PRO A 30 46.52 -66.68 5.42
N GLU A 31 45.57 -65.72 5.34
CA GLU A 31 44.38 -65.61 4.47
C GLU A 31 43.19 -66.60 4.64
N LEU A 32 42.03 -66.25 4.06
CA LEU A 32 40.67 -66.59 4.53
C LEU A 32 39.81 -67.42 3.57
N ILE A 33 39.18 -68.51 4.05
CA ILE A 33 37.91 -69.07 3.52
C ILE A 33 37.02 -69.63 4.67
N PRO A 34 35.72 -69.30 4.74
CA PRO A 34 34.72 -69.86 5.68
C PRO A 34 33.91 -71.04 5.06
N HIS A 35 33.02 -71.79 5.74
CA HIS A 35 32.53 -71.81 7.13
C HIS A 35 32.13 -73.26 7.54
N ASN A 36 31.75 -73.48 8.80
CA ASN A 36 30.90 -74.60 9.27
C ASN A 36 31.33 -76.07 8.97
N LYS A 37 32.63 -76.37 8.99
CA LYS A 37 33.13 -77.65 9.53
C LYS A 37 34.60 -77.61 9.94
N ASN A 38 35.01 -78.62 10.72
CA ASN A 38 36.34 -78.71 11.34
C ASN A 38 37.49 -78.60 10.33
N VAL A 39 38.51 -77.81 10.68
CA VAL A 39 39.78 -77.74 9.96
C VAL A 39 40.65 -78.95 10.31
N THR A 40 40.88 -79.84 9.35
CA THR A 40 41.87 -80.93 9.48
C THR A 40 43.20 -80.49 8.85
N ILE A 41 44.07 -79.87 9.65
CA ILE A 41 45.45 -79.56 9.23
C ILE A 41 46.16 -80.89 8.94
N SER A 42 46.49 -81.12 7.67
CA SER A 42 47.08 -82.38 7.20
C SER A 42 48.49 -82.13 6.67
N PHE A 43 49.49 -82.40 7.51
CA PHE A 43 50.83 -82.69 6.99
C PHE A 43 50.80 -84.05 6.28
N GLY A 44 51.56 -84.17 5.18
CA GLY A 44 51.52 -85.34 4.29
C GLY A 44 51.82 -86.68 4.99
N PRO A 45 51.30 -87.80 4.45
CA PRO A 45 50.99 -88.98 5.26
C PRO A 45 52.20 -89.78 5.76
N CYS A 46 51.97 -90.28 6.97
CA CYS A 46 52.58 -91.42 7.66
C CYS A 46 53.33 -92.46 6.81
N VAL A 47 54.44 -92.98 7.38
CA VAL A 47 54.74 -94.40 7.28
C VAL A 47 54.90 -95.01 8.69
N ASP A 48 53.88 -95.81 9.00
CA ASP A 48 53.79 -96.94 9.94
C ASP A 48 55.04 -97.89 9.93
N PRO A 49 55.22 -98.90 10.81
CA PRO A 49 54.58 -99.21 12.10
C PRO A 49 55.56 -99.29 13.28
N THR A 50 54.99 -99.56 14.47
CA THR A 50 55.56 -100.18 15.69
C THR A 50 55.99 -99.30 16.87
N CYS A 51 55.38 -99.65 18.01
CA CYS A 51 55.67 -99.27 19.40
C CYS A 51 55.44 -97.80 19.83
N PRO A 52 55.13 -97.56 21.13
CA PRO A 52 54.38 -96.38 21.53
C PRO A 52 55.07 -95.50 22.58
N CYS A 53 54.40 -94.40 22.91
CA CYS A 53 54.62 -93.52 24.06
C CYS A 53 55.87 -92.61 24.03
N PHE A 54 55.61 -91.31 24.16
CA PHE A 54 56.50 -90.25 24.65
C PHE A 54 57.82 -89.95 23.92
N CYS A 55 57.78 -88.80 23.22
CA CYS A 55 58.76 -87.71 23.32
C CYS A 55 60.21 -87.91 22.83
N SER A 56 60.82 -86.77 22.50
CA SER A 56 62.08 -86.62 21.75
C SER A 56 62.03 -87.18 20.32
N GLY A 57 62.66 -86.55 19.31
CA GLY A 57 63.31 -85.24 19.32
C GLY A 57 64.57 -85.24 18.46
N TYR A 58 64.56 -84.44 17.39
CA TYR A 58 65.70 -84.25 16.48
C TYR A 58 66.07 -85.57 15.74
N ARG A 59 67.19 -85.80 15.02
CA ARG A 59 68.53 -85.15 14.89
C ARG A 59 69.18 -85.74 13.59
N VAL A 60 70.27 -85.26 12.95
CA VAL A 60 71.29 -84.22 13.21
C VAL A 60 71.34 -83.24 11.98
N TRP A 61 72.41 -82.75 11.32
CA TRP A 61 73.88 -82.98 11.24
C TRP A 61 74.62 -81.66 10.92
N VAL A 62 75.85 -81.37 11.38
CA VAL A 62 76.69 -81.87 12.50
C VAL A 62 77.94 -80.94 12.63
N SER A 63 78.81 -81.16 13.64
CA SER A 63 80.23 -80.73 13.69
C SER A 63 80.54 -79.39 14.37
N ASN A 64 81.51 -79.26 15.30
CA ASN A 64 82.11 -80.24 16.23
C ASN A 64 82.80 -79.49 17.40
N ASP A 65 82.95 -80.19 18.53
CA ASP A 65 84.00 -80.13 19.55
C ASP A 65 84.44 -78.84 20.31
N PHE A 66 84.72 -79.10 21.60
CA PHE A 66 85.67 -78.49 22.53
C PHE A 66 85.26 -77.41 23.57
N ASP A 67 85.39 -77.88 24.82
CA ASP A 67 85.50 -77.26 26.14
C ASP A 67 86.94 -76.69 26.37
N PRO A 68 87.30 -76.01 27.47
CA PRO A 68 86.94 -74.63 27.81
C PRO A 68 88.16 -73.71 28.12
N CYS A 69 87.86 -72.49 28.58
CA CYS A 69 88.68 -71.53 29.36
C CYS A 69 89.31 -70.29 28.67
N ALA A 70 89.22 -69.18 29.42
CA ALA A 70 90.10 -68.00 29.45
C ALA A 70 90.06 -66.96 28.31
N TRP A 71 88.96 -66.20 28.22
CA TRP A 71 88.98 -64.79 27.81
C TRP A 71 88.08 -63.96 28.74
N GLU A 72 88.55 -62.78 29.18
CA GLU A 72 87.72 -61.76 29.86
C GLU A 72 86.99 -60.91 28.82
N VAL A 73 85.70 -60.62 29.01
CA VAL A 73 84.97 -59.61 28.22
C VAL A 73 83.92 -58.88 29.08
N SER A 74 84.02 -57.55 29.11
CA SER A 74 83.03 -56.51 29.46
C SER A 74 81.99 -56.74 30.58
N ASN A 75 81.92 -55.79 31.51
CA ASN A 75 80.94 -55.76 32.61
C ASN A 75 79.57 -55.15 32.23
N THR A 76 79.34 -54.84 30.94
CA THR A 76 78.08 -54.27 30.44
C THR A 76 77.66 -54.92 29.12
N VAL A 77 76.51 -55.59 29.14
CA VAL A 77 75.68 -55.90 27.98
C VAL A 77 74.26 -55.52 28.36
N HIS A 78 73.79 -54.37 27.87
CA HIS A 78 72.39 -53.98 27.97
C HIS A 78 71.66 -54.65 26.80
N MET A 79 70.51 -55.28 27.06
CA MET A 79 69.64 -55.76 25.98
C MET A 79 68.70 -54.62 25.61
N ASP A 80 68.77 -54.19 24.35
CA ASP A 80 67.87 -53.20 23.80
C ASP A 80 66.56 -53.87 23.33
N VAL A 81 65.45 -53.30 23.78
CA VAL A 81 64.05 -53.68 23.57
C VAL A 81 63.44 -52.72 22.55
N ARG A 82 62.76 -53.25 21.53
CA ARG A 82 62.10 -52.48 20.48
C ARG A 82 60.63 -52.24 20.78
N VAL A 83 60.16 -51.01 20.67
CA VAL A 83 58.72 -50.70 20.61
C VAL A 83 58.39 -50.12 19.24
N GLU A 84 57.36 -50.66 18.60
CA GLU A 84 56.81 -50.11 17.35
C GLU A 84 55.46 -49.46 17.60
N GLY A 85 55.37 -48.15 17.39
CA GLY A 85 54.11 -47.43 17.44
C GLY A 85 53.47 -47.35 16.06
N VAL A 86 52.21 -47.72 15.98
CA VAL A 86 51.34 -47.60 14.80
C VAL A 86 50.16 -46.72 15.22
N PRO A 87 50.21 -45.39 14.99
CA PRO A 87 49.10 -44.51 15.33
C PRO A 87 47.80 -44.91 14.61
N GLY A 88 47.89 -45.34 13.36
CA GLY A 88 46.71 -45.45 12.49
C GLY A 88 46.30 -44.08 11.93
N PRO A 89 45.37 -44.04 10.94
CA PRO A 89 44.96 -42.78 10.32
C PRO A 89 44.01 -41.99 11.25
N GLY A 90 44.33 -40.73 11.54
CA GLY A 90 43.51 -39.86 12.39
C GLY A 90 44.09 -39.58 13.80
N GLY A 91 45.41 -39.66 13.96
CA GLY A 91 46.07 -39.25 15.20
C GLY A 91 47.56 -39.56 15.24
N SER A 92 48.11 -39.58 16.45
CA SER A 92 49.55 -39.63 16.72
C SER A 92 49.88 -40.38 18.02
N ILE A 93 51.15 -40.77 18.17
CA ILE A 93 51.71 -41.29 19.42
C ILE A 93 52.99 -40.52 19.76
N GLN A 94 53.18 -40.18 21.03
CA GLN A 94 54.36 -39.51 21.57
C GLN A 94 54.95 -40.30 22.73
N LEU A 95 56.27 -40.48 22.74
CA LEU A 95 57.01 -40.95 23.92
C LEU A 95 57.12 -39.82 24.95
N LEU A 96 56.65 -40.05 26.18
CA LEU A 96 56.74 -39.10 27.29
C LEU A 96 58.04 -39.31 28.11
N PRO A 97 58.55 -38.27 28.82
CA PRO A 97 58.01 -36.92 28.94
C PRO A 97 58.49 -35.93 27.87
N SER A 98 59.42 -36.31 26.99
CA SER A 98 60.10 -35.37 26.08
C SER A 98 60.50 -35.97 24.72
N GLY A 99 59.86 -37.06 24.29
CA GLY A 99 60.08 -37.64 22.97
C GLY A 99 59.34 -36.89 21.85
N PRO A 100 59.74 -37.10 20.59
CA PRO A 100 59.02 -36.57 19.43
C PRO A 100 57.61 -37.18 19.29
N VAL A 101 56.75 -36.48 18.55
CA VAL A 101 55.40 -36.92 18.18
C VAL A 101 55.44 -37.60 16.81
N HIS A 102 54.80 -38.76 16.69
CA HIS A 102 54.78 -39.58 15.47
C HIS A 102 53.36 -39.78 14.96
N THR A 103 53.10 -39.34 13.73
CA THR A 103 51.81 -39.48 12.99
C THR A 103 51.82 -40.62 11.97
N THR A 104 52.93 -41.36 11.88
CA THR A 104 53.12 -42.53 11.02
C THR A 104 53.80 -43.64 11.82
N ASN A 105 53.77 -44.87 11.32
CA ASN A 105 54.45 -46.01 11.97
C ASN A 105 55.93 -45.69 12.26
N PHE A 106 56.36 -45.94 13.49
CA PHE A 106 57.70 -45.60 14.00
C PHE A 106 58.24 -46.69 14.93
N THR A 107 59.52 -46.56 15.30
CA THR A 107 60.24 -47.59 16.04
C THR A 107 61.24 -46.96 17.01
N ASP A 108 61.04 -47.16 18.30
CA ASP A 108 61.95 -46.75 19.37
C ASP A 108 62.69 -47.95 19.98
N TYR A 109 63.80 -47.67 20.65
CA TYR A 109 64.64 -48.65 21.34
C TYR A 109 64.98 -48.19 22.75
N PHE A 110 64.76 -49.07 23.73
CA PHE A 110 64.96 -48.84 25.17
C PHE A 110 65.81 -49.94 25.77
N GLN A 111 66.40 -49.73 26.94
CA GLN A 111 67.04 -50.84 27.66
C GLN A 111 65.98 -51.69 28.38
N CYS A 112 66.21 -53.00 28.49
CA CYS A 112 65.35 -53.90 29.26
C CYS A 112 65.21 -53.43 30.73
N MET A 113 63.98 -53.49 31.26
CA MET A 113 63.55 -52.89 32.54
C MET A 113 63.60 -51.34 32.58
N ALA A 114 63.49 -50.69 31.42
CA ALA A 114 63.11 -49.27 31.37
C ALA A 114 61.59 -49.11 31.59
N GLU A 115 61.22 -48.09 32.36
CA GLU A 115 59.85 -47.54 32.34
C GLU A 115 59.70 -46.63 31.11
N ALA A 116 58.59 -46.76 30.38
CA ALA A 116 58.29 -45.93 29.21
C ALA A 116 56.79 -45.64 29.11
N SER A 117 56.45 -44.37 28.91
CA SER A 117 55.07 -43.89 28.82
C SER A 117 54.78 -43.39 27.41
N TYR A 118 53.74 -43.91 26.78
CA TYR A 118 53.30 -43.49 25.44
C TYR A 118 51.96 -42.76 25.53
N LYS A 119 51.96 -41.50 25.12
CA LYS A 119 50.75 -40.70 24.94
C LYS A 119 50.25 -40.89 23.52
N ILE A 120 49.10 -41.53 23.39
CA ILE A 120 48.33 -41.65 22.15
C ILE A 120 47.35 -40.48 22.12
N ARG A 121 47.25 -39.79 20.99
CA ARG A 121 46.40 -38.62 20.82
C ARG A 121 45.69 -38.68 19.47
N ALA A 122 44.37 -38.61 19.50
CA ALA A 122 43.55 -38.48 18.30
C ALA A 122 43.67 -37.08 17.68
N ASP A 123 43.45 -36.97 16.37
CA ASP A 123 43.28 -35.70 15.69
C ASP A 123 41.97 -35.01 16.14
N PRO A 124 41.78 -33.69 15.94
CA PRO A 124 40.70 -32.92 16.58
C PRO A 124 39.24 -33.38 16.36
N CYS A 125 39.00 -34.27 15.38
CA CYS A 125 37.69 -34.83 15.04
C CYS A 125 37.57 -36.34 15.29
N LYS A 126 38.45 -36.89 16.14
CA LYS A 126 38.60 -38.32 16.34
C LYS A 126 38.59 -38.69 17.83
N ILE A 127 38.07 -39.87 18.13
CA ILE A 127 38.21 -40.55 19.42
C ILE A 127 39.05 -41.82 19.25
N ILE A 128 39.80 -42.19 20.28
CA ILE A 128 40.53 -43.46 20.36
C ILE A 128 39.49 -44.57 20.62
N SER A 129 39.14 -45.38 19.62
CA SER A 129 38.16 -46.46 19.81
C SER A 129 38.80 -47.75 20.34
N ASN A 130 40.06 -48.00 20.02
CA ASN A 130 40.79 -49.20 20.47
C ASN A 130 42.29 -48.94 20.52
N ILE A 131 42.95 -49.43 21.57
CA ILE A 131 44.40 -49.59 21.63
C ILE A 131 44.71 -51.08 21.85
N THR A 132 45.40 -51.68 20.89
CA THR A 132 45.89 -53.07 20.97
C THR A 132 47.41 -53.05 21.15
N ILE A 133 47.92 -53.69 22.20
CA ILE A 133 49.36 -53.81 22.47
C ILE A 133 49.79 -55.27 22.35
N THR A 134 50.53 -55.59 21.29
CA THR A 134 50.92 -56.95 20.90
C THR A 134 52.42 -57.18 21.07
N PRO A 135 52.86 -58.18 21.85
CA PRO A 135 54.29 -58.49 22.02
C PRO A 135 54.93 -59.07 20.76
N ILE A 136 56.00 -58.44 20.27
CA ILE A 136 56.77 -58.84 19.07
C ILE A 136 57.94 -59.77 19.46
N CYS A 137 57.64 -60.85 20.19
CA CYS A 137 58.65 -61.85 20.54
C CYS A 137 58.86 -62.84 19.38
N PRO A 138 60.05 -62.94 18.76
CA PRO A 138 60.41 -64.16 18.03
C PRO A 138 60.50 -65.33 19.02
N GLN A 139 60.07 -66.53 18.62
CA GLN A 139 60.19 -67.73 19.49
C GLN A 139 61.66 -68.16 19.66
N VAL A 140 62.34 -67.55 20.62
CA VAL A 140 63.61 -68.00 21.19
C VAL A 140 63.54 -67.81 22.71
N GLU A 141 64.13 -68.73 23.46
CA GLU A 141 64.07 -68.77 24.93
C GLU A 141 64.55 -67.44 25.55
N CYS A 142 63.87 -66.97 26.60
CA CYS A 142 64.27 -65.77 27.34
C CYS A 142 65.69 -65.94 27.89
N ILE A 143 66.65 -65.22 27.33
CA ILE A 143 68.07 -65.32 27.72
C ILE A 143 68.20 -64.89 29.19
N ASN A 144 68.74 -65.80 30.00
CA ASN A 144 68.64 -65.74 31.46
C ASN A 144 69.61 -64.69 32.05
N CYS A 145 69.21 -63.43 32.02
CA CYS A 145 69.99 -62.28 32.48
C CYS A 145 69.97 -62.12 34.01
N THR A 146 70.74 -62.94 34.73
CA THR A 146 71.00 -62.74 36.18
C THR A 146 72.50 -62.61 36.48
N PRO A 147 72.98 -61.43 36.91
CA PRO A 147 74.28 -61.30 37.57
C PRO A 147 74.29 -62.07 38.90
N PRO A 148 75.40 -62.74 39.27
CA PRO A 148 75.46 -63.57 40.48
C PRO A 148 75.42 -62.71 41.75
N GLY A 149 74.24 -62.61 42.37
CA GLY A 149 74.04 -61.90 43.63
C GLY A 149 72.60 -61.55 43.97
N TYR A 150 71.72 -61.44 42.97
CA TYR A 150 70.28 -61.16 43.17
C TYR A 150 69.44 -62.43 43.00
N ILE A 151 68.57 -62.72 43.98
CA ILE A 151 67.54 -63.75 43.87
C ILE A 151 66.26 -63.06 43.41
N CYS A 152 65.92 -63.20 42.13
CA CYS A 152 64.60 -62.82 41.65
C CYS A 152 63.60 -63.93 42.05
N LEU A 153 62.55 -63.59 42.78
CA LEU A 153 61.46 -64.52 43.10
C LEU A 153 60.49 -64.58 41.92
N CYS A 154 60.89 -65.34 40.89
CA CYS A 154 60.04 -65.66 39.76
C CYS A 154 58.97 -66.69 40.20
N ASP A 155 57.75 -66.24 40.46
CA ASP A 155 56.54 -67.06 40.55
C ASP A 155 55.28 -66.18 40.32
N LEU A 156 55.27 -65.40 39.22
CA LEU A 156 54.03 -64.82 38.66
C LEU A 156 54.18 -64.52 37.16
N ASP A 157 53.83 -65.52 36.36
CA ASP A 157 53.23 -65.46 35.01
C ASP A 157 54.01 -64.73 33.88
N PRO A 158 54.74 -65.43 33.01
CA PRO A 158 55.28 -64.89 31.75
C PRO A 158 54.20 -64.56 30.68
N VAL A 159 53.06 -63.98 31.06
CA VAL A 159 52.10 -63.42 30.10
C VAL A 159 52.68 -62.15 29.53
N CYS A 160 53.36 -62.29 28.40
CA CYS A 160 53.31 -61.24 27.38
C CYS A 160 51.89 -61.32 26.79
N VAL A 161 50.92 -60.66 27.44
CA VAL A 161 49.53 -60.61 26.96
C VAL A 161 49.49 -59.81 25.66
N ASP A 162 48.61 -60.19 24.74
CA ASP A 162 48.04 -59.21 23.81
C ASP A 162 47.07 -58.35 24.64
N ASP A 163 47.48 -57.14 25.05
CA ASP A 163 46.69 -56.26 25.90
C ASP A 163 45.74 -55.45 25.01
N PHE A 164 44.45 -55.82 25.02
CA PHE A 164 43.41 -55.22 24.19
C PHE A 164 42.55 -54.29 25.03
N ILE A 165 42.67 -52.99 24.76
CA ILE A 165 41.97 -51.94 25.50
C ILE A 165 40.91 -51.35 24.57
N ASP A 166 39.68 -51.83 24.73
CA ASP A 166 38.50 -51.23 24.11
C ASP A 166 38.22 -49.89 24.81
N LEU A 167 38.16 -48.82 24.02
CA LEU A 167 37.97 -47.44 24.46
C LEU A 167 36.84 -46.73 23.71
N SER A 168 36.11 -47.47 22.85
CA SER A 168 35.00 -46.97 22.04
C SER A 168 33.94 -46.28 22.89
N ASP A 169 33.49 -46.93 23.96
CA ASP A 169 32.54 -46.41 24.97
C ASP A 169 33.09 -45.24 25.84
N GLN A 170 34.31 -44.73 25.60
CA GLN A 170 34.98 -43.76 26.49
C GLN A 170 35.33 -42.41 25.83
N GLU A 171 35.09 -42.23 24.52
CA GLU A 171 35.33 -40.99 23.75
C GLU A 171 36.72 -40.32 23.92
N LEU A 172 37.76 -41.10 24.26
CA LEU A 172 39.03 -40.52 24.66
C LEU A 172 39.80 -39.91 23.48
N THR A 173 40.03 -38.59 23.53
CA THR A 173 40.89 -37.89 22.56
C THR A 173 42.39 -38.01 22.89
N GLU A 174 42.74 -38.34 24.14
CA GLU A 174 44.10 -38.64 24.59
C GLU A 174 44.11 -39.81 25.58
N TYR A 175 45.06 -40.74 25.43
CA TYR A 175 45.29 -41.85 26.35
C TYR A 175 46.79 -42.01 26.63
N ILE A 176 47.17 -42.35 27.86
CA ILE A 176 48.58 -42.60 28.24
C ILE A 176 48.73 -44.05 28.71
N TYR A 177 49.34 -44.89 27.88
CA TYR A 177 49.76 -46.22 28.29
C TYR A 177 51.15 -46.15 28.96
N ASN A 178 51.32 -46.85 30.08
CA ASN A 178 52.55 -46.81 30.87
C ASN A 178 53.12 -48.23 31.00
N PHE A 179 54.26 -48.50 30.37
CA PHE A 179 55.03 -49.71 30.61
C PHE A 179 55.82 -49.53 31.91
N THR A 180 55.38 -50.20 32.98
CA THR A 180 56.07 -50.25 34.28
C THR A 180 57.35 -51.08 34.27
N ASP A 181 57.59 -51.86 33.21
CA ASP A 181 58.78 -52.71 33.06
C ASP A 181 58.87 -53.23 31.60
N LEU A 182 59.64 -52.58 30.71
CA LEU A 182 59.84 -53.07 29.34
C LEU A 182 60.73 -54.33 29.34
N ARG A 183 60.13 -55.52 29.22
CA ARG A 183 60.84 -56.82 29.30
C ARG A 183 60.97 -57.58 27.98
N CYS A 184 60.22 -57.20 26.95
CA CYS A 184 60.31 -57.74 25.59
C CYS A 184 59.86 -56.68 24.56
N CYS A 185 59.96 -56.98 23.26
CA CYS A 185 59.54 -56.05 22.21
C CYS A 185 58.00 -55.98 22.11
N TYR A 186 57.45 -54.81 21.80
CA TYR A 186 55.99 -54.58 21.68
C TYR A 186 55.61 -53.78 20.43
N GLN A 187 54.43 -54.04 19.90
CA GLN A 187 53.73 -53.19 18.95
C GLN A 187 52.56 -52.52 19.67
N ILE A 188 52.42 -51.21 19.54
CA ILE A 188 51.26 -50.43 19.99
C ILE A 188 50.49 -50.06 18.72
N TRP A 189 49.24 -50.51 18.58
CA TRP A 189 48.36 -50.09 17.50
C TRP A 189 47.13 -49.38 18.05
N ALA A 190 46.93 -48.12 17.66
CA ALA A 190 45.71 -47.37 17.94
C ALA A 190 44.76 -47.35 16.73
N GLN A 191 43.46 -47.23 17.01
CA GLN A 191 42.38 -47.07 16.04
C GLN A 191 41.56 -45.84 16.42
N PHE A 192 41.08 -45.11 15.40
CA PHE A 192 40.44 -43.80 15.56
C PHE A 192 39.11 -43.70 14.80
N GLU A 193 38.01 -43.52 15.54
CA GLU A 193 36.67 -43.31 14.99
C GLU A 193 36.28 -41.83 15.04
N ASN A 194 35.30 -41.42 14.23
CA ASN A 194 34.85 -40.02 14.19
C ASN A 194 34.25 -39.65 15.55
N LYS A 195 34.63 -38.49 16.10
CA LYS A 195 33.89 -37.95 17.25
C LYS A 195 32.48 -37.57 16.81
N THR A 196 31.52 -37.91 17.66
CA THR A 196 30.12 -37.48 17.59
C THR A 196 29.84 -36.31 18.52
N CYS A 197 28.75 -35.59 18.26
CA CYS A 197 28.18 -34.57 19.14
C CYS A 197 26.65 -34.54 18.98
N ASP A 198 25.93 -34.19 20.05
CA ASP A 198 24.49 -33.96 20.00
C ASP A 198 24.18 -32.52 19.59
N VAL A 199 23.38 -32.35 18.54
CA VAL A 199 22.82 -31.06 18.13
C VAL A 199 21.35 -31.01 18.51
N THR A 200 20.98 -30.03 19.32
CA THR A 200 19.63 -29.83 19.85
C THR A 200 18.96 -28.64 19.18
N ALA A 201 17.84 -28.88 18.50
CA ALA A 201 16.94 -27.87 18.01
C ALA A 201 16.01 -27.41 19.16
N GLN A 202 16.08 -26.11 19.49
CA GLN A 202 15.31 -25.49 20.57
C GLN A 202 14.67 -24.16 20.10
N PRO A 203 13.45 -24.18 19.52
CA PRO A 203 12.73 -22.97 19.12
C PRO A 203 12.32 -22.11 20.33
N GLY A 204 12.22 -20.80 20.10
CA GLY A 204 11.49 -19.86 20.94
C GLY A 204 9.96 -20.03 20.85
N PRO A 205 9.18 -19.29 21.65
CA PRO A 205 7.76 -19.57 21.92
C PRO A 205 6.82 -19.54 20.71
N ASN A 206 7.21 -18.87 19.61
CA ASN A 206 6.32 -18.57 18.51
C ASN A 206 6.81 -19.14 17.16
N GLY A 207 7.41 -20.33 17.19
CA GLY A 207 7.83 -21.04 15.98
C GLY A 207 8.40 -22.43 16.23
N GLY A 208 9.05 -22.97 15.21
CA GLY A 208 9.62 -24.31 15.19
C GLY A 208 10.91 -24.44 14.38
N ILE A 209 11.62 -25.55 14.60
CA ILE A 209 12.84 -25.92 13.89
C ILE A 209 12.72 -27.38 13.45
N LEU A 210 12.70 -27.61 12.15
CA LEU A 210 12.74 -28.91 11.50
C LEU A 210 14.19 -29.40 11.38
N SER A 211 14.47 -30.57 11.93
CA SER A 211 15.77 -31.21 11.80
C SER A 211 15.95 -31.92 10.44
N PRO A 212 17.19 -32.28 10.04
CA PRO A 212 17.47 -32.95 8.76
C PRO A 212 16.92 -34.38 8.65
N ASP A 213 16.21 -34.88 9.66
CA ASP A 213 15.50 -36.18 9.72
C ASP A 213 13.98 -36.02 9.60
N GLY A 214 13.47 -34.80 9.37
CA GLY A 214 12.05 -34.54 9.16
C GLY A 214 11.24 -34.40 10.46
N VAL A 215 11.91 -34.18 11.60
CA VAL A 215 11.27 -34.03 12.92
C VAL A 215 11.26 -32.56 13.32
N TRP A 216 10.06 -32.01 13.54
CA TRP A 216 9.88 -30.66 14.07
C TRP A 216 10.07 -30.63 15.59
N ALA A 217 10.97 -29.75 16.06
CA ALA A 217 10.86 -29.16 17.39
C ALA A 217 9.91 -27.94 17.32
N TYR A 218 8.94 -27.87 18.22
CA TYR A 218 8.06 -26.72 18.44
C TYR A 218 8.01 -26.42 19.94
N TYR A 219 8.05 -25.15 20.34
CA TYR A 219 8.14 -24.78 21.75
C TYR A 219 6.93 -25.29 22.58
N PRO A 220 7.13 -25.80 23.81
CA PRO A 220 8.39 -25.90 24.57
C PRO A 220 9.18 -27.20 24.33
N GLY A 221 8.87 -27.94 23.27
CA GLY A 221 9.57 -29.16 22.87
C GLY A 221 10.90 -28.88 22.17
N THR A 222 11.85 -29.78 22.39
CA THR A 222 13.18 -29.80 21.78
C THR A 222 13.43 -31.14 21.11
N HIS A 223 14.15 -31.15 19.99
CA HIS A 223 14.63 -32.39 19.35
C HIS A 223 16.15 -32.40 19.34
N SER A 224 16.75 -33.56 19.62
CA SER A 224 18.22 -33.71 19.71
C SER A 224 18.67 -34.89 18.87
N ARG A 225 19.74 -34.69 18.08
CA ARG A 225 20.28 -35.70 17.18
C ARG A 225 21.80 -35.70 17.16
N VAL A 226 22.37 -36.90 17.10
CA VAL A 226 23.81 -37.15 16.95
C VAL A 226 24.26 -36.90 15.51
N PHE A 227 25.38 -36.18 15.37
CA PHE A 227 26.09 -35.96 14.09
C PHE A 227 27.60 -36.25 14.25
N TYR A 228 28.30 -36.51 13.15
CA TYR A 228 29.76 -36.66 13.13
C TYR A 228 30.46 -35.30 12.94
N CYS A 229 31.70 -35.12 13.44
CA CYS A 229 32.50 -33.92 13.11
C CYS A 229 32.54 -33.65 11.60
N GLY A 230 32.36 -32.38 11.23
CA GLY A 230 32.51 -31.89 9.86
C GLY A 230 31.37 -32.33 8.93
N GLU A 231 30.33 -32.98 9.46
CA GLU A 231 29.08 -33.21 8.77
C GLU A 231 28.34 -31.87 8.62
N ILE A 232 27.86 -31.56 7.41
CA ILE A 232 27.12 -30.35 7.07
C ILE A 232 25.66 -30.76 6.83
N GLN A 233 24.72 -30.16 7.56
CA GLN A 233 23.33 -30.60 7.62
C GLN A 233 22.35 -29.41 7.68
N PRO A 234 21.29 -29.39 6.85
CA PRO A 234 20.33 -28.29 6.80
C PRO A 234 19.26 -28.40 7.87
N TYR A 235 19.03 -27.31 8.60
CA TYR A 235 17.89 -27.11 9.49
C TYR A 235 16.95 -26.08 8.84
N LEU A 236 15.65 -26.39 8.78
CA LEU A 236 14.62 -25.43 8.37
C LEU A 236 13.97 -24.83 9.61
N ILE A 237 13.95 -23.51 9.70
CA ILE A 237 13.47 -22.74 10.84
C ILE A 237 12.24 -21.97 10.35
N LYS A 238 11.11 -22.08 11.05
CA LYS A 238 9.82 -21.54 10.62
C LYS A 238 9.11 -20.83 11.78
N PRO A 239 8.61 -19.59 11.59
CA PRO A 239 7.75 -18.96 12.56
C PRO A 239 6.33 -19.55 12.56
N ASN A 240 5.58 -19.32 13.63
CA ASN A 240 4.13 -19.49 13.63
C ASN A 240 3.48 -18.37 12.81
N ILE A 241 2.22 -18.56 12.41
CA ILE A 241 1.38 -17.48 11.84
C ILE A 241 1.35 -16.30 12.83
N SER A 242 1.40 -15.07 12.31
CA SER A 242 1.58 -13.79 13.03
C SER A 242 2.99 -13.53 13.58
N TYR A 243 4.02 -14.32 13.21
CA TYR A 243 5.40 -14.12 13.67
C TYR A 243 6.43 -14.19 12.55
N SER A 244 7.58 -13.55 12.80
CA SER A 244 8.77 -13.52 11.95
C SER A 244 9.98 -14.05 12.72
N ILE A 245 11.06 -14.40 12.02
CA ILE A 245 12.34 -14.75 12.65
C ILE A 245 13.02 -13.46 13.12
N GLU A 246 13.20 -13.31 14.43
CA GLU A 246 13.95 -12.20 15.05
C GLU A 246 15.45 -12.41 14.82
N ASN A 247 15.96 -13.58 15.23
CA ASN A 247 17.30 -14.06 14.92
C ASN A 247 17.43 -15.57 15.13
N ILE A 248 18.56 -16.11 14.65
CA ILE A 248 18.96 -17.50 14.84
C ILE A 248 20.24 -17.51 15.69
N THR A 249 20.35 -18.49 16.59
CA THR A 249 21.43 -18.58 17.58
C THR A 249 22.07 -19.96 17.60
N ILE A 250 23.37 -19.99 17.86
CA ILE A 250 24.15 -21.19 18.15
C ILE A 250 24.69 -21.06 19.57
N ASN A 251 24.33 -21.98 20.47
CA ASN A 251 24.71 -21.97 21.88
C ASN A 251 24.37 -20.66 22.63
N GLY A 252 23.40 -19.89 22.10
CA GLY A 252 22.97 -18.59 22.63
C GLY A 252 23.73 -17.37 22.06
N GLU A 253 24.69 -17.56 21.15
CA GLU A 253 25.28 -16.47 20.35
C GLU A 253 24.57 -16.36 19.00
N GLU A 254 24.32 -15.12 18.55
CA GLU A 254 23.61 -14.80 17.31
C GLU A 254 24.47 -15.11 16.06
N ILE A 255 23.82 -15.61 15.00
CA ILE A 255 24.46 -15.89 13.71
C ILE A 255 23.78 -15.12 12.56
N PHE A 256 24.57 -14.78 11.54
CA PHE A 256 24.14 -14.01 10.37
C PHE A 256 24.33 -14.74 9.03
N ASP A 257 24.71 -16.02 9.06
CA ASP A 257 25.00 -16.86 7.89
C ASP A 257 23.93 -17.94 7.72
N TYR A 258 22.74 -17.51 7.27
CA TYR A 258 21.59 -18.36 6.96
C TYR A 258 20.85 -17.84 5.73
N THR A 259 20.09 -18.70 5.06
CA THR A 259 19.30 -18.34 3.88
C THR A 259 17.85 -18.16 4.29
N LEU A 260 17.36 -16.92 4.32
CA LEU A 260 15.92 -16.65 4.35
C LEU A 260 15.26 -17.18 3.06
N LEU A 261 14.06 -17.71 3.21
CA LEU A 261 13.16 -18.12 2.15
C LEU A 261 12.04 -17.08 2.01
N PRO A 262 11.42 -16.90 0.82
CA PRO A 262 10.35 -15.92 0.63
C PRO A 262 9.20 -16.08 1.64
N ASN A 263 8.85 -17.30 2.04
CA ASN A 263 7.79 -17.60 3.02
C ASN A 263 8.15 -17.31 4.50
N GLY A 264 9.03 -16.34 4.78
CA GLY A 264 9.46 -15.95 6.13
C GLY A 264 10.21 -17.01 6.94
N SER A 265 10.49 -18.17 6.35
CA SER A 265 11.27 -19.26 6.95
C SER A 265 12.76 -19.10 6.64
N ALA A 266 13.64 -19.85 7.30
CA ALA A 266 15.09 -19.82 7.03
C ALA A 266 15.70 -21.22 6.98
N ILE A 267 16.66 -21.43 6.08
CA ILE A 267 17.52 -22.61 6.06
C ILE A 267 18.89 -22.24 6.64
N TYR A 268 19.30 -22.95 7.69
CA TYR A 268 20.63 -22.86 8.26
C TYR A 268 21.42 -24.16 8.03
N ASN A 269 22.58 -24.06 7.40
CA ASN A 269 23.46 -25.20 7.10
C ASN A 269 24.50 -25.39 8.22
N PHE A 270 24.11 -26.05 9.31
CA PHE A 270 25.01 -26.30 10.43
C PHE A 270 26.17 -27.22 10.01
N THR A 271 27.39 -26.89 10.42
CA THR A 271 28.58 -27.72 10.27
C THR A 271 29.10 -28.13 11.65
N SER A 272 29.15 -29.43 11.94
CA SER A 272 29.60 -29.92 13.26
C SER A 272 31.07 -29.57 13.54
N ASP A 273 31.32 -28.90 14.68
CA ASP A 273 32.64 -28.51 15.18
C ASP A 273 33.23 -29.50 16.22
N CYS A 274 32.58 -30.66 16.39
CA CYS A 274 32.77 -31.67 17.46
C CYS A 274 32.10 -31.40 18.81
N ASN A 275 31.42 -30.28 19.04
CA ASN A 275 30.86 -29.94 20.35
C ASN A 275 29.33 -30.02 20.36
N ASP A 276 28.77 -30.42 21.50
CA ASP A 276 27.32 -30.46 21.67
C ASP A 276 26.77 -29.04 21.54
N THR A 277 25.75 -28.89 20.69
CA THR A 277 25.35 -27.58 20.16
C THR A 277 23.84 -27.39 20.23
N ILE A 278 23.39 -26.25 20.73
CA ILE A 278 21.99 -25.84 20.70
C ILE A 278 21.80 -24.88 19.52
N ILE A 279 20.94 -25.24 18.56
CA ILE A 279 20.43 -24.33 17.53
C ILE A 279 19.08 -23.80 18.01
N GLY A 280 18.99 -22.50 18.23
CA GLY A 280 17.77 -21.81 18.66
C GLY A 280 17.36 -20.72 17.69
N ALA A 281 16.08 -20.34 17.73
CA ALA A 281 15.53 -19.25 16.95
C ALA A 281 14.55 -18.44 17.81
N ASN A 282 14.67 -17.11 17.79
CA ASN A 282 13.75 -16.21 18.45
C ASN A 282 12.74 -15.65 17.43
N PHE A 283 11.55 -15.26 17.91
CA PHE A 283 10.41 -14.97 17.05
C PHE A 283 9.61 -13.77 17.56
N THR A 284 9.68 -12.67 16.81
CA THR A 284 8.91 -11.43 17.01
C THR A 284 7.56 -11.50 16.31
N MET A 285 6.58 -10.74 16.81
CA MET A 285 5.30 -10.59 16.10
C MET A 285 5.54 -9.84 14.79
N SER A 286 4.94 -10.31 13.70
CA SER A 286 5.20 -9.77 12.36
C SER A 286 4.70 -8.33 12.22
N PRO A 287 5.51 -7.41 11.67
CA PRO A 287 5.03 -6.09 11.27
C PRO A 287 4.24 -6.11 9.94
N VAL A 288 4.34 -7.17 9.14
CA VAL A 288 3.55 -7.37 7.91
C VAL A 288 2.82 -8.71 7.98
N ASP A 289 1.50 -8.74 7.83
CA ASP A 289 0.67 -9.97 7.88
C ASP A 289 -0.30 -10.05 6.69
N ALA A 290 -0.38 -11.21 6.04
CA ALA A 290 -1.32 -11.48 4.95
C ALA A 290 -2.53 -12.30 5.40
N PHE A 291 -3.70 -11.92 4.87
CA PHE A 291 -5.00 -12.51 5.13
C PHE A 291 -5.72 -12.83 3.81
N LEU A 292 -6.14 -14.08 3.64
CA LEU A 292 -6.98 -14.49 2.52
C LEU A 292 -8.43 -14.11 2.81
N ARG A 293 -9.07 -13.49 1.82
CA ARG A 293 -10.35 -12.82 1.99
C ARG A 293 -11.44 -13.57 1.25
N TYR A 294 -12.39 -14.08 2.02
CA TYR A 294 -13.45 -14.96 1.53
C TYR A 294 -14.81 -14.30 1.66
N GLN A 295 -15.64 -14.54 0.65
CA GLN A 295 -17.05 -14.19 0.64
C GLN A 295 -17.87 -15.38 1.17
N LEU A 296 -18.68 -15.14 2.21
CA LEU A 296 -19.66 -16.12 2.72
C LEU A 296 -20.98 -16.07 1.92
N PRO A 297 -21.86 -17.09 2.04
CA PRO A 297 -23.14 -17.11 1.35
C PRO A 297 -24.17 -16.23 2.07
N LYS A 298 -25.30 -15.97 1.40
CA LYS A 298 -26.33 -15.01 1.84
C LYS A 298 -27.10 -15.42 3.10
N ASP A 299 -27.13 -16.69 3.47
CA ASP A 299 -27.70 -17.15 4.75
C ASP A 299 -26.84 -16.69 5.94
N GLN A 300 -25.52 -16.68 5.77
CA GLN A 300 -24.53 -16.01 6.63
C GLN A 300 -24.40 -14.51 6.30
N CYS A 301 -25.48 -13.91 5.76
CA CYS A 301 -25.63 -12.51 5.39
C CYS A 301 -24.66 -11.97 4.33
N GLY A 302 -23.91 -12.83 3.65
CA GLY A 302 -22.88 -12.39 2.70
C GLY A 302 -21.73 -11.64 3.37
N ALA A 303 -21.38 -11.99 4.62
CA ALA A 303 -20.25 -11.36 5.30
C ALA A 303 -18.92 -11.72 4.61
N LYS A 304 -17.99 -10.77 4.57
CA LYS A 304 -16.60 -10.99 4.15
C LYS A 304 -15.80 -11.42 5.39
N VAL A 305 -14.95 -12.43 5.26
CA VAL A 305 -14.10 -12.93 6.35
C VAL A 305 -12.65 -13.04 5.90
N GLU A 306 -11.74 -12.79 6.83
CA GLU A 306 -10.30 -12.74 6.60
C GLU A 306 -9.61 -13.82 7.44
N VAL A 307 -8.87 -14.70 6.77
CA VAL A 307 -8.14 -15.81 7.39
C VAL A 307 -6.65 -15.54 7.24
N GLN A 308 -5.95 -15.35 8.35
CA GLN A 308 -4.50 -15.07 8.34
C GLN A 308 -3.71 -16.27 7.83
N VAL A 309 -2.73 -16.04 6.95
CA VAL A 309 -1.97 -17.11 6.27
C VAL A 309 -0.47 -17.02 6.40
N MET A 310 0.09 -15.81 6.51
CA MET A 310 1.54 -15.57 6.53
C MET A 310 1.84 -14.28 7.30
N GLY A 311 3.02 -14.21 7.92
CA GLY A 311 3.58 -13.00 8.53
C GLY A 311 5.07 -12.85 8.19
N MET A 312 5.53 -11.61 8.00
CA MET A 312 6.87 -11.26 7.53
C MET A 312 7.36 -9.92 8.12
N ASN A 313 8.63 -9.57 7.87
CA ASN A 313 9.27 -8.33 8.34
C ASN A 313 9.20 -7.16 7.33
N GLU A 314 9.03 -7.48 6.05
CA GLU A 314 9.21 -6.59 4.89
C GLU A 314 8.00 -6.74 3.95
N ILE A 315 7.72 -5.73 3.13
CA ILE A 315 6.53 -5.68 2.26
C ILE A 315 6.76 -6.50 0.98
N ILE A 316 7.93 -6.35 0.34
CA ILE A 316 8.28 -7.04 -0.92
C ILE A 316 8.04 -8.55 -0.85
N PRO A 317 8.54 -9.30 0.15
CA PRO A 317 8.36 -10.75 0.17
C PRO A 317 6.89 -11.17 0.41
N MET A 318 6.06 -10.29 0.97
CA MET A 318 4.63 -10.54 1.14
C MET A 318 3.84 -10.31 -0.15
N VAL A 319 4.29 -9.38 -1.00
CA VAL A 319 3.77 -9.22 -2.37
C VAL A 319 4.23 -10.40 -3.25
N GLU A 320 5.49 -10.85 -3.14
CA GLU A 320 5.94 -12.10 -3.79
C GLU A 320 5.13 -13.33 -3.34
N PHE A 321 4.70 -13.40 -2.08
CA PHE A 321 3.79 -14.46 -1.61
C PHE A 321 2.38 -14.36 -2.22
N ALA A 322 1.88 -13.14 -2.45
CA ALA A 322 0.61 -12.91 -3.16
C ALA A 322 0.68 -13.44 -4.60
N ASP A 323 1.80 -13.17 -5.27
CA ASP A 323 2.10 -13.61 -6.62
C ASP A 323 2.11 -15.12 -6.76
N ASP A 324 2.86 -15.81 -5.89
CA ASP A 324 2.96 -17.27 -5.93
C ASP A 324 1.59 -17.91 -5.72
N LEU A 325 0.77 -17.37 -4.80
CA LEU A 325 -0.60 -17.85 -4.58
C LEU A 325 -1.52 -17.59 -5.79
N TYR A 326 -1.45 -16.42 -6.42
CA TYR A 326 -2.24 -16.08 -7.60
C TYR A 326 -1.81 -16.88 -8.85
N LEU A 327 -0.54 -17.26 -8.95
CA LEU A 327 -0.04 -18.15 -10.02
C LEU A 327 -0.43 -19.62 -9.76
N GLY A 328 -0.50 -20.01 -8.48
CA GLY A 328 -1.02 -21.29 -8.01
C GLY A 328 -0.29 -22.54 -8.53
N GLY A 329 -0.88 -23.71 -8.28
CA GLY A 329 -0.27 -25.00 -8.65
C GLY A 329 -1.26 -26.16 -8.65
N ASN A 330 -0.77 -27.33 -9.05
CA ASN A 330 -1.49 -28.61 -9.06
C ASN A 330 -0.50 -29.77 -8.83
N SER A 331 0.30 -29.68 -7.77
CA SER A 331 1.46 -30.53 -7.48
C SER A 331 1.40 -31.21 -6.10
N SER A 332 0.58 -30.70 -5.19
CA SER A 332 0.35 -31.29 -3.88
C SER A 332 -0.50 -32.57 -3.95
N SER A 333 -0.44 -33.34 -2.86
CA SER A 333 -1.34 -34.45 -2.60
C SER A 333 -1.66 -34.52 -1.11
N PHE A 334 -2.90 -34.89 -0.79
CA PHE A 334 -3.41 -34.89 0.58
C PHE A 334 -4.59 -35.85 0.73
N ASP A 335 -4.75 -36.40 1.93
CA ASP A 335 -5.95 -37.13 2.32
C ASP A 335 -6.94 -36.19 3.01
N VAL A 336 -8.23 -36.32 2.67
CA VAL A 336 -9.32 -35.70 3.39
C VAL A 336 -9.82 -36.67 4.45
N ASN A 337 -9.60 -36.32 5.72
CA ASN A 337 -9.87 -37.17 6.87
C ASN A 337 -10.93 -36.53 7.77
N GLY A 338 -11.61 -37.37 8.56
CA GLY A 338 -12.43 -36.94 9.70
C GLY A 338 -11.63 -36.88 10.99
N THR A 339 -11.97 -35.98 11.93
CA THR A 339 -11.22 -35.89 13.22
C THR A 339 -11.27 -37.18 14.04
N SER A 340 -12.23 -38.07 13.74
CA SER A 340 -12.39 -39.43 14.27
C SER A 340 -11.39 -40.46 13.72
N GLY A 341 -10.54 -40.11 12.76
CA GLY A 341 -9.72 -41.06 11.99
C GLY A 341 -10.51 -41.84 10.94
N THR A 342 -11.63 -41.27 10.50
CA THR A 342 -12.31 -41.69 9.26
C THR A 342 -11.53 -41.11 8.07
N HIS A 343 -11.50 -41.78 6.93
CA HIS A 343 -10.91 -41.26 5.68
C HIS A 343 -12.04 -41.16 4.65
N PHE A 344 -12.05 -40.07 3.86
CA PHE A 344 -13.08 -39.79 2.84
C PHE A 344 -12.53 -39.91 1.40
N GLY A 345 -11.23 -39.73 1.21
CA GLY A 345 -10.62 -39.83 -0.12
C GLY A 345 -9.23 -39.20 -0.19
N THR A 346 -8.45 -39.63 -1.18
CA THR A 346 -7.13 -39.07 -1.51
C THR A 346 -7.24 -38.11 -2.68
N TYR A 347 -6.66 -36.92 -2.55
CA TYR A 347 -6.45 -35.98 -3.64
C TYR A 347 -4.97 -35.97 -4.06
N SER A 348 -4.70 -35.95 -5.38
CA SER A 348 -3.35 -35.73 -5.91
C SER A 348 -3.39 -35.11 -7.31
N ALA A 349 -2.69 -33.98 -7.51
CA ALA A 349 -2.35 -33.41 -8.82
C ALA A 349 -3.47 -33.50 -9.92
N GLY A 350 -4.67 -32.99 -9.63
CA GLY A 350 -5.81 -33.00 -10.57
C GLY A 350 -6.66 -34.27 -10.58
N ALA A 351 -6.44 -35.22 -9.66
CA ALA A 351 -7.24 -36.43 -9.48
C ALA A 351 -7.72 -36.57 -8.01
N TYR A 352 -9.05 -36.63 -7.84
CA TYR A 352 -9.70 -37.06 -6.60
C TYR A 352 -10.05 -38.56 -6.70
N VAL A 353 -9.82 -39.30 -5.61
CA VAL A 353 -10.28 -40.68 -5.45
C VAL A 353 -11.18 -40.74 -4.22
N ASP A 354 -12.48 -40.89 -4.50
CA ASP A 354 -13.57 -41.18 -3.57
C ASP A 354 -13.40 -42.60 -2.97
N ASP A 355 -13.38 -42.71 -1.64
CA ASP A 355 -13.30 -43.98 -0.89
C ASP A 355 -14.58 -44.18 -0.05
N ASP A 356 -15.23 -45.35 -0.18
CA ASP A 356 -16.59 -45.71 0.31
C ASP A 356 -17.13 -44.89 1.53
N THR A 357 -17.91 -43.84 1.22
CA THR A 357 -18.63 -42.89 2.10
C THR A 357 -18.60 -43.19 3.63
N GLY A 358 -17.65 -42.57 4.32
CA GLY A 358 -17.38 -42.81 5.74
C GLY A 358 -17.88 -41.68 6.65
N SER A 359 -18.86 -41.95 7.53
CA SER A 359 -19.31 -40.94 8.49
C SER A 359 -18.23 -40.56 9.52
N GLY A 360 -17.94 -39.25 9.60
CA GLY A 360 -16.95 -38.68 10.51
C GLY A 360 -17.55 -37.79 11.60
N GLN A 361 -16.67 -37.06 12.29
CA GLN A 361 -16.99 -35.79 12.94
C GLN A 361 -15.88 -34.81 12.58
N GLY A 362 -16.24 -33.69 11.94
CA GLY A 362 -15.36 -32.64 11.42
C GLY A 362 -14.30 -33.08 10.41
N LEU A 363 -13.68 -32.14 9.70
CA LEU A 363 -12.66 -32.43 8.68
C LEU A 363 -11.22 -32.11 9.13
N VAL A 364 -10.26 -32.79 8.51
CA VAL A 364 -8.80 -32.64 8.66
C VAL A 364 -8.16 -32.89 7.30
N ILE A 365 -7.10 -32.14 6.96
CA ILE A 365 -6.28 -32.40 5.77
C ILE A 365 -4.95 -32.99 6.22
N GLU A 366 -4.63 -34.19 5.75
CA GLU A 366 -3.33 -34.83 5.95
C GLU A 366 -2.50 -34.70 4.67
N VAL A 367 -1.59 -33.72 4.65
CA VAL A 367 -0.79 -33.42 3.44
C VAL A 367 0.27 -34.50 3.24
N LEU A 368 0.10 -35.29 2.16
CA LEU A 368 0.98 -36.39 1.76
C LEU A 368 2.21 -35.88 0.98
N SER A 369 2.02 -34.83 0.18
CA SER A 369 3.11 -34.05 -0.42
C SER A 369 2.70 -32.58 -0.51
N ALA A 370 3.53 -31.70 0.02
CA ALA A 370 3.38 -30.26 -0.15
C ALA A 370 3.57 -29.84 -1.62
N PRO A 371 3.08 -28.65 -2.03
CA PRO A 371 3.32 -28.10 -3.36
C PRO A 371 4.80 -27.96 -3.70
N THR A 372 5.16 -28.09 -4.98
CA THR A 372 6.56 -28.06 -5.43
C THR A 372 7.10 -26.67 -5.78
N THR A 373 6.23 -25.67 -5.94
CA THR A 373 6.63 -24.31 -6.35
C THR A 373 5.78 -23.22 -5.69
N ASN A 374 4.45 -23.34 -5.72
CA ASN A 374 3.49 -22.28 -5.38
C ASN A 374 2.47 -22.80 -4.35
N PRO A 375 1.83 -21.97 -3.50
CA PRO A 375 0.66 -22.37 -2.72
C PRO A 375 -0.50 -22.83 -3.64
N GLU A 376 -1.32 -23.76 -3.16
CA GLU A 376 -2.38 -24.41 -3.98
C GLU A 376 -3.72 -24.36 -3.25
N THR A 377 -4.79 -23.91 -3.93
CA THR A 377 -6.10 -23.67 -3.31
C THR A 377 -7.18 -24.56 -3.93
N TYR A 378 -7.96 -25.22 -3.06
CA TYR A 378 -8.95 -26.24 -3.40
C TYR A 378 -10.31 -25.93 -2.78
N ARG A 379 -11.38 -26.16 -3.53
CA ARG A 379 -12.75 -26.18 -3.00
C ARG A 379 -13.14 -27.61 -2.64
N VAL A 380 -13.61 -27.79 -1.41
CA VAL A 380 -14.11 -29.05 -0.86
C VAL A 380 -15.62 -28.94 -0.75
N THR A 381 -16.35 -29.84 -1.40
CA THR A 381 -17.81 -29.97 -1.28
C THR A 381 -18.14 -31.11 -0.33
N TYR A 382 -18.97 -30.86 0.67
CA TYR A 382 -19.28 -31.83 1.72
C TYR A 382 -20.77 -31.86 2.08
N GLU A 383 -21.24 -32.98 2.65
CA GLU A 383 -22.59 -33.09 3.23
C GLU A 383 -22.52 -33.05 4.76
N ASP A 384 -23.47 -32.38 5.39
CA ASP A 384 -23.59 -32.31 6.85
C ASP A 384 -24.48 -33.41 7.46
N THR A 385 -24.73 -33.36 8.77
CA THR A 385 -25.61 -34.31 9.47
C THR A 385 -27.11 -34.20 9.12
N ALA A 386 -27.53 -33.20 8.35
CA ALA A 386 -28.87 -33.07 7.77
C ALA A 386 -28.95 -33.58 6.31
N SER A 387 -27.81 -33.88 5.69
CA SER A 387 -27.64 -34.09 4.24
C SER A 387 -27.92 -32.83 3.41
N ASP A 388 -27.65 -31.64 3.97
CA ASP A 388 -27.52 -30.42 3.19
C ASP A 388 -26.07 -30.30 2.65
N THR A 389 -25.93 -29.79 1.42
CA THR A 389 -24.63 -29.67 0.73
C THR A 389 -23.99 -28.31 0.97
N HIS A 390 -22.75 -28.31 1.43
CA HIS A 390 -21.97 -27.11 1.77
C HIS A 390 -20.63 -27.11 1.04
N TYR A 391 -19.95 -25.96 1.05
CA TYR A 391 -18.61 -25.80 0.50
C TYR A 391 -17.66 -25.27 1.56
N ALA A 392 -16.37 -25.46 1.34
CA ALA A 392 -15.29 -24.81 2.08
C ALA A 392 -14.07 -24.69 1.17
N THR A 393 -13.16 -23.76 1.49
CA THR A 393 -11.89 -23.63 0.78
C THR A 393 -10.75 -24.10 1.67
N VAL A 394 -9.80 -24.84 1.11
CA VAL A 394 -8.50 -25.12 1.73
C VAL A 394 -7.36 -24.63 0.84
N THR A 395 -6.45 -23.86 1.44
CA THR A 395 -5.18 -23.46 0.80
C THR A 395 -4.03 -24.21 1.46
N ILE A 396 -3.22 -24.89 0.65
CA ILE A 396 -2.03 -25.63 1.07
C ILE A 396 -0.79 -24.81 0.70
N LEU A 397 -0.02 -24.39 1.71
CA LEU A 397 1.23 -23.67 1.51
C LEU A 397 2.36 -24.62 1.06
N ILE A 398 3.41 -24.06 0.45
CA ILE A 398 4.62 -24.77 -0.04
C ILE A 398 5.29 -25.63 1.06
N ASP A 399 5.11 -25.29 2.34
CA ASP A 399 5.65 -26.03 3.48
C ASP A 399 4.73 -27.15 4.02
N GLY A 400 3.57 -27.38 3.40
CA GLY A 400 2.59 -28.39 3.78
C GLY A 400 1.55 -27.94 4.82
N THR A 401 1.52 -26.66 5.20
CA THR A 401 0.45 -26.11 6.06
C THR A 401 -0.87 -26.04 5.28
N ALA A 402 -1.93 -26.67 5.80
CA ALA A 402 -3.28 -26.55 5.25
C ALA A 402 -4.12 -25.55 6.07
N ILE A 403 -4.64 -24.51 5.40
CA ILE A 403 -5.46 -23.44 5.97
C ILE A 403 -6.90 -23.60 5.49
N TRP A 404 -7.85 -23.64 6.42
CA TRP A 404 -9.29 -23.74 6.12
C TRP A 404 -9.98 -22.37 6.19
N ALA A 405 -10.87 -22.13 5.24
CA ALA A 405 -11.78 -20.98 5.26
C ALA A 405 -13.24 -21.42 5.01
N PRO A 406 -14.22 -20.84 5.74
CA PRO A 406 -14.05 -19.81 6.77
C PRO A 406 -13.61 -20.35 8.14
N ALA A 407 -13.92 -21.62 8.41
CA ALA A 407 -13.49 -22.38 9.58
C ALA A 407 -13.54 -23.87 9.23
N VAL A 408 -12.82 -24.72 9.99
CA VAL A 408 -12.86 -26.18 9.80
C VAL A 408 -14.31 -26.69 10.04
N PRO A 409 -14.95 -27.34 9.05
CA PRO A 409 -16.28 -27.92 9.23
C PRO A 409 -16.31 -28.96 10.36
N VAL A 410 -17.37 -28.99 11.17
CA VAL A 410 -17.47 -29.81 12.40
C VAL A 410 -18.46 -30.98 12.35
N ASP A 411 -19.52 -30.89 11.54
CA ASP A 411 -20.62 -31.86 11.49
C ASP A 411 -20.73 -32.56 10.12
N VAL A 412 -19.60 -32.91 9.52
CA VAL A 412 -19.51 -33.52 8.17
C VAL A 412 -19.77 -35.03 8.20
N THR A 413 -20.66 -35.49 7.32
CA THR A 413 -20.98 -36.92 7.13
C THR A 413 -20.38 -37.52 5.87
N ASP A 414 -20.12 -36.72 4.83
CA ASP A 414 -19.56 -37.18 3.54
C ASP A 414 -18.80 -36.07 2.79
N VAL A 415 -17.92 -36.42 1.86
CA VAL A 415 -17.17 -35.46 1.01
C VAL A 415 -17.35 -35.82 -0.45
N THR A 416 -18.17 -35.05 -1.16
CA THR A 416 -18.71 -35.42 -2.47
C THR A 416 -17.88 -34.92 -3.66
N ASN A 417 -17.01 -33.93 -3.45
CA ASN A 417 -16.06 -33.44 -4.46
C ASN A 417 -14.88 -32.70 -3.81
N VAL A 418 -13.70 -32.80 -4.42
CA VAL A 418 -12.56 -31.91 -4.17
C VAL A 418 -12.00 -31.46 -5.50
N GLU A 419 -12.01 -30.15 -5.74
CA GLU A 419 -11.55 -29.54 -7.00
C GLU A 419 -10.47 -28.48 -6.73
N ALA A 420 -9.49 -28.38 -7.63
CA ALA A 420 -8.58 -27.24 -7.65
C ALA A 420 -9.36 -26.02 -8.14
N LEU A 421 -9.29 -24.91 -7.40
CA LEU A 421 -9.73 -23.64 -7.97
C LEU A 421 -8.74 -23.21 -9.05
N MET A 422 -9.23 -22.44 -10.03
CA MET A 422 -8.32 -21.82 -10.99
C MET A 422 -7.45 -20.79 -10.26
N PRO A 423 -6.17 -20.62 -10.67
CA PRO A 423 -5.19 -19.93 -9.83
C PRO A 423 -5.50 -18.44 -9.62
N ALA A 424 -6.10 -17.77 -10.61
CA ALA A 424 -6.66 -16.45 -10.43
C ALA A 424 -7.83 -16.47 -9.43
N TRP A 425 -7.74 -15.62 -8.40
CA TRP A 425 -8.81 -15.41 -7.41
C TRP A 425 -10.12 -15.00 -8.10
N GLN A 426 -11.26 -15.28 -7.47
CA GLN A 426 -12.56 -15.01 -8.09
C GLN A 426 -12.84 -13.51 -8.05
N LEU A 427 -12.45 -12.79 -9.11
CA LEU A 427 -12.74 -11.37 -9.33
C LEU A 427 -14.22 -11.17 -9.66
N VAL A 428 -15.03 -11.33 -8.62
CA VAL A 428 -16.46 -11.02 -8.61
C VAL A 428 -16.68 -9.51 -8.58
N THR A 429 -17.84 -9.08 -9.09
CA THR A 429 -18.43 -7.76 -8.84
C THR A 429 -19.50 -7.89 -7.75
N GLN A 430 -19.93 -6.77 -7.14
CA GLN A 430 -21.03 -6.84 -6.18
C GLN A 430 -22.33 -7.29 -6.87
N ASP A 431 -22.56 -6.84 -8.11
CA ASP A 431 -23.70 -7.27 -8.94
C ASP A 431 -23.69 -8.80 -9.17
N PHE A 432 -22.52 -9.41 -9.40
CA PHE A 432 -22.38 -10.86 -9.53
C PHE A 432 -22.84 -11.61 -8.27
N LEU A 433 -22.44 -11.13 -7.09
CA LEU A 433 -22.80 -11.76 -5.80
C LEU A 433 -24.28 -11.57 -5.47
N ASP A 434 -24.84 -10.39 -5.77
CA ASP A 434 -26.26 -10.11 -5.60
C ASP A 434 -27.14 -11.00 -6.51
N ALA A 435 -26.66 -11.30 -7.72
CA ALA A 435 -27.26 -12.24 -8.66
C ALA A 435 -27.02 -13.73 -8.31
N ASN A 436 -25.88 -14.06 -7.68
CA ASN A 436 -25.47 -15.41 -7.29
C ASN A 436 -25.32 -15.51 -5.75
N PRO A 437 -26.43 -15.37 -4.99
CA PRO A 437 -26.39 -15.21 -3.53
C PRO A 437 -25.86 -16.41 -2.74
N ASP A 438 -25.82 -17.59 -3.37
CA ASP A 438 -25.45 -18.86 -2.74
C ASP A 438 -23.98 -19.24 -3.04
N TRP A 439 -23.15 -18.26 -3.45
CA TRP A 439 -21.72 -18.44 -3.73
C TRP A 439 -20.84 -18.20 -2.49
N GLU A 440 -19.85 -19.08 -2.33
CA GLU A 440 -18.71 -18.92 -1.43
C GLU A 440 -17.41 -18.97 -2.26
N GLY A 441 -16.41 -18.16 -1.90
CA GLY A 441 -15.16 -18.13 -2.65
C GLY A 441 -14.08 -17.19 -2.11
N LEU A 442 -12.84 -17.41 -2.55
CA LEU A 442 -11.70 -16.52 -2.35
C LEU A 442 -11.81 -15.34 -3.33
N VAL A 443 -12.08 -14.14 -2.80
CA VAL A 443 -12.27 -12.92 -3.62
C VAL A 443 -11.02 -12.05 -3.74
N GLY A 444 -10.02 -12.27 -2.87
CA GLY A 444 -8.74 -11.56 -2.91
C GLY A 444 -7.86 -11.82 -1.70
N MET A 445 -6.80 -11.02 -1.54
CA MET A 445 -5.91 -11.04 -0.38
C MET A 445 -5.72 -9.61 0.15
N VAL A 446 -5.60 -9.48 1.47
CA VAL A 446 -5.25 -8.22 2.16
C VAL A 446 -3.91 -8.41 2.87
N ILE A 447 -3.00 -7.45 2.69
CA ILE A 447 -1.74 -7.34 3.45
C ILE A 447 -1.89 -6.19 4.44
N TYR A 448 -1.84 -6.49 5.73
CA TYR A 448 -1.81 -5.51 6.80
C TYR A 448 -0.37 -5.17 7.19
N VAL A 449 -0.06 -3.88 7.28
CA VAL A 449 1.28 -3.34 7.60
C VAL A 449 1.23 -2.47 8.87
N ALA A 450 2.19 -2.69 9.78
CA ALA A 450 2.27 -2.06 11.09
C ALA A 450 3.16 -0.80 11.12
N ASP A 451 3.06 -0.02 12.20
CA ASP A 451 3.92 1.13 12.47
C ASP A 451 5.42 0.80 12.27
N GLY A 452 6.02 1.40 11.24
CA GLY A 452 7.40 1.18 10.85
C GLY A 452 7.81 2.04 9.66
N THR A 453 9.11 2.04 9.33
CA THR A 453 9.67 2.67 8.14
C THR A 453 10.28 1.59 7.25
N TYR A 454 9.64 1.34 6.11
CA TYR A 454 9.97 0.29 5.16
C TYR A 454 10.76 0.92 4.01
N ASN A 455 12.03 0.54 3.90
CA ASN A 455 12.99 1.12 2.95
C ASN A 455 12.94 0.31 1.65
N GLU A 456 11.76 0.32 1.01
CA GLU A 456 11.35 -0.64 -0.02
C GLU A 456 10.57 0.06 -1.15
N VAL A 457 10.75 -0.41 -2.40
CA VAL A 457 9.96 0.00 -3.58
C VAL A 457 9.50 -1.24 -4.34
N PHE A 458 8.22 -1.29 -4.76
CA PHE A 458 7.60 -2.54 -5.20
C PHE A 458 6.43 -2.38 -6.19
N GLU A 459 6.28 -3.37 -7.07
CA GLU A 459 5.18 -3.49 -8.02
C GLU A 459 4.08 -4.38 -7.44
N VAL A 460 2.82 -3.96 -7.56
CA VAL A 460 1.62 -4.76 -7.29
C VAL A 460 0.98 -5.11 -8.64
N ASP A 461 1.45 -6.21 -9.24
CA ASP A 461 0.95 -6.73 -10.52
C ASP A 461 -0.05 -7.89 -10.35
N THR A 462 -0.33 -8.31 -9.11
CA THR A 462 -1.29 -9.36 -8.76
C THR A 462 -2.71 -8.79 -8.56
N PRO A 463 -3.70 -9.18 -9.38
CA PRO A 463 -5.09 -8.70 -9.28
C PRO A 463 -5.80 -9.19 -8.03
N GLY A 464 -6.62 -8.35 -7.39
CA GLY A 464 -7.36 -8.68 -6.16
C GLY A 464 -6.56 -8.48 -4.86
N LEU A 465 -5.39 -7.84 -4.93
CA LEU A 465 -4.52 -7.57 -3.78
C LEU A 465 -4.75 -6.16 -3.22
N HIS A 466 -5.00 -6.07 -1.92
CA HIS A 466 -5.12 -4.79 -1.20
C HIS A 466 -4.03 -4.68 -0.12
N LEU A 467 -3.25 -3.61 -0.14
CA LEU A 467 -2.35 -3.26 0.97
C LEU A 467 -3.10 -2.30 1.89
N LYS A 468 -3.06 -2.53 3.21
CA LYS A 468 -3.73 -1.70 4.21
C LYS A 468 -2.85 -1.52 5.44
N ASN A 469 -2.95 -0.37 6.11
CA ASN A 469 -2.41 -0.20 7.46
C ASN A 469 -3.16 -1.06 8.48
N PHE A 470 -2.51 -1.51 9.55
CA PHE A 470 -3.26 -1.99 10.71
C PHE A 470 -4.11 -0.83 11.30
N PRO A 471 -5.30 -1.11 11.87
CA PRO A 471 -6.12 -0.06 12.49
C PRO A 471 -5.36 0.75 13.55
N ASP A 472 -5.58 2.07 13.53
CA ASP A 472 -4.91 3.08 14.36
C ASP A 472 -3.37 3.16 14.18
N GLN A 473 -2.80 2.64 13.09
CA GLN A 473 -1.35 2.68 12.75
C GLN A 473 -1.08 3.38 11.41
N TYR A 474 0.16 3.85 11.23
CA TYR A 474 0.58 4.74 10.14
C TYR A 474 1.96 4.32 9.56
N PRO A 475 2.04 3.20 8.81
CA PRO A 475 3.27 2.74 8.18
C PRO A 475 3.83 3.77 7.19
N VAL A 476 5.17 3.87 7.11
CA VAL A 476 5.89 4.76 6.19
C VAL A 476 6.65 3.90 5.17
N ILE A 477 6.34 4.05 3.89
CA ILE A 477 7.16 3.60 2.77
C ILE A 477 8.10 4.77 2.44
N ASP A 478 9.39 4.57 2.64
CA ASP A 478 10.44 5.58 2.48
C ASP A 478 11.43 5.04 1.44
N ALA A 479 11.52 5.68 0.28
CA ALA A 479 12.18 5.08 -0.88
C ALA A 479 13.71 5.30 -0.92
N ASP A 480 14.30 6.19 -0.11
CA ASP A 480 15.75 6.56 -0.14
C ASP A 480 16.24 6.90 -1.58
N GLY A 481 15.40 7.62 -2.33
CA GLY A 481 15.61 7.96 -3.74
C GLY A 481 15.47 6.80 -4.75
N ALA A 482 15.04 5.60 -4.32
CA ALA A 482 14.83 4.44 -5.19
C ALA A 482 13.49 4.49 -5.95
N THR A 483 13.35 3.62 -6.95
CA THR A 483 12.17 3.50 -7.81
C THR A 483 11.95 2.05 -8.30
N VAL A 484 10.70 1.74 -8.65
CA VAL A 484 10.25 0.57 -9.40
C VAL A 484 9.54 1.03 -10.69
N GLY A 485 9.47 0.17 -11.72
CA GLY A 485 8.97 0.54 -13.05
C GLY A 485 10.05 1.15 -13.95
N SER A 486 9.66 1.93 -14.97
CA SER A 486 10.61 2.69 -15.80
C SER A 486 9.96 3.82 -16.62
N GLY A 487 10.56 5.02 -16.60
CA GLY A 487 10.01 6.19 -17.31
C GLY A 487 8.69 6.65 -16.74
N ASP A 488 7.68 6.90 -17.58
CA ASP A 488 6.42 7.57 -17.20
C ASP A 488 5.65 6.90 -16.04
N HIS A 489 5.89 5.60 -15.75
CA HIS A 489 5.26 4.84 -14.67
C HIS A 489 6.20 4.53 -13.49
N GLU A 490 7.39 5.14 -13.45
CA GLU A 490 8.41 4.92 -12.42
C GLU A 490 8.01 5.55 -11.08
N ALA A 491 8.03 4.80 -9.97
CA ALA A 491 7.48 5.24 -8.69
C ALA A 491 8.07 4.50 -7.47
N ALA A 492 7.68 4.86 -6.24
CA ALA A 492 7.97 4.04 -5.06
C ALA A 492 7.02 2.82 -4.97
N VAL A 493 5.73 3.04 -5.20
CA VAL A 493 4.71 1.98 -5.32
C VAL A 493 4.12 2.01 -6.73
N TRP A 494 4.16 0.90 -7.46
CA TRP A 494 3.56 0.80 -8.79
C TRP A 494 2.44 -0.24 -8.82
N LEU A 495 1.19 0.20 -9.00
CA LEU A 495 0.02 -0.64 -9.13
C LEU A 495 -0.19 -0.99 -10.63
N SER A 496 0.07 -2.23 -11.03
CA SER A 496 0.06 -2.66 -12.44
C SER A 496 -1.02 -3.69 -12.81
N ALA A 497 -1.79 -4.18 -11.82
CA ALA A 497 -3.06 -4.86 -12.01
C ALA A 497 -4.24 -4.07 -11.41
N GLY A 498 -5.42 -4.17 -12.04
CA GLY A 498 -6.66 -3.62 -11.50
C GLY A 498 -7.37 -4.61 -10.57
N CYS A 499 -8.45 -4.16 -9.92
CA CYS A 499 -8.99 -4.78 -8.71
C CYS A 499 -7.96 -4.79 -7.55
N THR A 500 -7.15 -3.74 -7.39
CA THR A 500 -6.09 -3.66 -6.37
C THR A 500 -6.19 -2.36 -5.59
N GLY A 501 -5.35 -2.18 -4.55
CA GLY A 501 -5.23 -0.86 -3.93
C GLY A 501 -4.25 -0.78 -2.78
N ILE A 502 -4.11 0.44 -2.25
CA ILE A 502 -3.25 0.79 -1.12
C ILE A 502 -3.97 1.79 -0.20
N GLU A 503 -4.07 1.45 1.08
CA GLU A 503 -4.80 2.23 2.08
C GLU A 503 -3.99 2.55 3.35
N GLY A 504 -3.93 3.84 3.72
CA GLY A 504 -3.45 4.28 5.04
C GLY A 504 -1.93 4.38 5.22
N PHE A 505 -1.16 4.47 4.13
CA PHE A 505 0.30 4.56 4.16
C PHE A 505 0.79 6.01 4.06
N THR A 506 1.93 6.31 4.68
CA THR A 506 2.78 7.44 4.26
C THR A 506 3.75 6.96 3.16
N ILE A 507 3.94 7.74 2.09
CA ILE A 507 4.80 7.38 0.95
C ILE A 507 5.67 8.59 0.58
N THR A 508 7.00 8.44 0.66
CA THR A 508 7.96 9.55 0.57
C THR A 508 9.30 9.18 -0.08
N ASP A 509 10.04 10.21 -0.51
CA ASP A 509 11.42 10.17 -1.01
C ASP A 509 11.65 9.30 -2.27
N SER A 510 10.61 9.12 -3.10
CA SER A 510 10.74 8.47 -4.40
C SER A 510 11.63 9.27 -5.33
N GLY A 511 12.54 8.58 -6.04
CA GLY A 511 13.31 9.18 -7.14
C GLY A 511 12.48 9.51 -8.39
N ALA A 512 11.18 9.23 -8.36
CA ALA A 512 10.19 9.56 -9.38
C ALA A 512 8.82 9.80 -8.69
N ASN A 513 7.74 9.18 -9.16
CA ASN A 513 6.41 9.40 -8.59
C ASN A 513 6.23 8.71 -7.21
N GLY A 514 5.33 9.19 -6.35
CA GLY A 514 4.98 8.50 -5.11
C GLY A 514 4.28 7.17 -5.39
N ILE A 515 3.09 7.25 -5.98
CA ILE A 515 2.36 6.10 -6.53
C ILE A 515 2.26 6.22 -8.06
N SER A 516 2.42 5.11 -8.77
CA SER A 516 2.07 4.97 -10.18
C SER A 516 0.97 3.93 -10.37
N VAL A 517 0.02 4.17 -11.28
CA VAL A 517 -0.98 3.21 -11.74
C VAL A 517 -0.82 3.04 -13.24
N TYR A 518 -0.41 1.85 -13.69
CA TYR A 518 -0.34 1.54 -15.13
C TYR A 518 -0.65 0.07 -15.39
N LEU A 519 -1.87 -0.21 -15.85
CA LEU A 519 -2.49 -1.54 -15.86
C LEU A 519 -1.99 -2.47 -16.98
N ASN A 520 -0.69 -2.76 -16.97
CA ASN A 520 -0.01 -3.54 -18.01
C ASN A 520 0.25 -5.01 -17.63
N SER A 521 -0.01 -5.40 -16.37
CA SER A 521 0.35 -6.70 -15.78
C SER A 521 0.02 -7.88 -16.69
N SER A 522 0.98 -8.80 -16.81
CA SER A 522 0.78 -10.04 -17.56
C SER A 522 -0.25 -10.96 -16.90
N LYS A 523 -0.38 -10.89 -15.55
CA LYS A 523 -1.36 -11.64 -14.75
C LYS A 523 -2.80 -11.22 -15.09
N CYS A 524 -3.05 -9.95 -15.45
CA CYS A 524 -4.37 -9.49 -15.87
C CYS A 524 -4.87 -10.05 -17.21
N LYS A 525 -4.10 -10.89 -17.91
CA LYS A 525 -4.58 -11.66 -19.08
C LYS A 525 -5.12 -13.04 -18.71
N ALA A 526 -4.95 -13.47 -17.46
CA ALA A 526 -5.46 -14.73 -16.91
C ALA A 526 -6.67 -14.53 -15.97
N ALA A 527 -6.91 -13.30 -15.51
CA ALA A 527 -8.04 -12.94 -14.67
C ALA A 527 -9.15 -12.23 -15.48
N GLU A 528 -10.35 -12.80 -15.44
CA GLU A 528 -11.58 -12.25 -15.99
C GLU A 528 -12.47 -11.76 -14.84
N ILE A 529 -13.02 -10.55 -14.96
CA ILE A 529 -14.04 -10.02 -14.03
C ILE A 529 -15.40 -10.62 -14.41
N LEU A 530 -16.17 -11.05 -13.40
CA LEU A 530 -17.48 -11.68 -13.57
C LEU A 530 -18.63 -10.66 -13.71
N ASP A 531 -19.79 -11.11 -14.22
CA ASP A 531 -21.00 -10.32 -14.54
C ASP A 531 -20.90 -9.22 -15.62
N VAL A 532 -19.75 -9.07 -16.29
CA VAL A 532 -19.62 -8.12 -17.41
C VAL A 532 -20.15 -8.77 -18.71
N PRO A 533 -20.97 -8.09 -19.55
CA PRO A 533 -21.63 -8.73 -20.72
C PRO A 533 -20.71 -9.33 -21.79
N GLU A 534 -19.44 -8.91 -21.80
CA GLU A 534 -18.34 -9.57 -22.52
C GLU A 534 -17.19 -9.75 -21.52
N ASN A 535 -16.52 -10.92 -21.53
CA ASN A 535 -15.45 -11.25 -20.57
C ASN A 535 -14.39 -10.14 -20.55
N THR A 536 -14.32 -9.42 -19.44
CA THR A 536 -13.51 -8.22 -19.28
C THR A 536 -12.32 -8.52 -18.38
N THR A 537 -11.11 -8.15 -18.80
CA THR A 537 -9.88 -8.39 -18.02
C THR A 537 -9.82 -7.47 -16.80
N CYS A 538 -9.03 -7.82 -15.77
CA CYS A 538 -8.85 -6.93 -14.62
C CYS A 538 -8.15 -5.60 -14.92
N ALA A 539 -7.66 -5.37 -16.14
CA ALA A 539 -7.21 -4.04 -16.59
C ALA A 539 -8.35 -3.00 -16.70
N TYR A 540 -9.62 -3.39 -16.47
CA TYR A 540 -10.76 -2.48 -16.32
C TYR A 540 -11.33 -2.48 -14.89
N GLY A 541 -10.72 -3.23 -13.96
CA GLY A 541 -11.10 -3.24 -12.56
C GLY A 541 -10.55 -2.00 -11.85
N ARG A 542 -11.35 -1.35 -11.01
CA ARG A 542 -10.91 -0.16 -10.27
C ARG A 542 -9.66 -0.44 -9.42
N VAL A 543 -8.81 0.58 -9.28
CA VAL A 543 -7.68 0.62 -8.34
C VAL A 543 -7.94 1.68 -7.27
N ASN A 544 -7.75 1.31 -6.01
CA ASN A 544 -8.06 2.17 -4.87
C ASN A 544 -6.79 2.75 -4.26
N ILE A 545 -6.78 4.07 -4.05
CA ILE A 545 -5.74 4.81 -3.35
C ILE A 545 -6.45 5.63 -2.29
N VAL A 546 -6.39 5.19 -1.02
CA VAL A 546 -7.30 5.66 0.03
C VAL A 546 -6.54 6.02 1.32
N ASN A 547 -6.89 7.11 2.00
CA ASN A 547 -6.33 7.47 3.32
C ASN A 547 -4.78 7.64 3.36
N ASN A 548 -4.08 7.78 2.23
CA ASN A 548 -2.61 7.83 2.20
C ASN A 548 -2.07 9.26 2.39
N ASN A 549 -0.82 9.40 2.83
CA ASN A 549 -0.09 10.66 2.93
C ASN A 549 1.15 10.64 2.02
N ILE A 550 1.11 11.35 0.89
CA ILE A 550 2.06 11.19 -0.22
C ILE A 550 2.82 12.50 -0.44
N TYR A 551 4.11 12.54 -0.11
CA TYR A 551 4.90 13.78 -0.13
C TYR A 551 6.37 13.60 -0.48
N GLY A 552 7.03 14.69 -0.89
CA GLY A 552 8.49 14.75 -1.02
C GLY A 552 9.08 13.83 -2.09
N ASN A 553 8.30 13.48 -3.11
CA ASN A 553 8.74 12.66 -4.24
C ASN A 553 9.28 13.54 -5.38
N GLU A 554 10.33 13.11 -6.08
CA GLU A 554 11.00 13.88 -7.16
C GLU A 554 10.19 13.97 -8.47
N GLY A 555 9.05 13.27 -8.55
CA GLY A 555 8.03 13.40 -9.59
C GLY A 555 6.66 13.78 -9.01
N ASN A 556 5.60 13.14 -9.53
CA ASN A 556 4.22 13.41 -9.13
C ASN A 556 3.86 12.68 -7.83
N GLY A 557 2.86 13.18 -7.09
CA GLY A 557 2.29 12.43 -5.96
C GLY A 557 1.66 11.11 -6.40
N ILE A 558 0.67 11.19 -7.31
CA ILE A 558 0.03 10.04 -7.95
C ILE A 558 0.07 10.18 -9.46
N ARG A 559 0.58 9.16 -10.16
CA ARG A 559 0.68 9.11 -11.62
C ARG A 559 -0.24 8.05 -12.22
N VAL A 560 -1.33 8.44 -12.89
CA VAL A 560 -2.34 7.50 -13.42
C VAL A 560 -2.25 7.39 -14.94
N ILE A 561 -1.69 6.29 -15.43
CA ILE A 561 -1.57 6.01 -16.87
C ILE A 561 -2.70 5.08 -17.29
N SER A 562 -3.79 5.66 -17.80
CA SER A 562 -4.84 4.94 -18.54
C SER A 562 -5.53 3.86 -17.69
N ALA A 563 -6.12 4.24 -16.56
CA ALA A 563 -6.73 3.34 -15.59
C ALA A 563 -8.09 3.83 -15.07
N VAL A 564 -8.77 2.96 -14.31
CA VAL A 564 -9.97 3.29 -13.51
C VAL A 564 -9.53 3.39 -12.05
N VAL A 565 -9.69 4.54 -11.41
CA VAL A 565 -9.14 4.78 -10.05
C VAL A 565 -10.15 5.41 -9.10
N LEU A 566 -10.10 5.02 -7.83
CA LEU A 566 -10.65 5.78 -6.71
C LEU A 566 -9.48 6.38 -5.92
N ILE A 567 -9.38 7.70 -5.91
CA ILE A 567 -8.41 8.47 -5.11
C ILE A 567 -9.21 9.21 -4.03
N LEU A 568 -9.25 8.67 -2.82
CA LEU A 568 -10.16 9.06 -1.73
C LEU A 568 -9.43 9.44 -0.43
N ASP A 569 -9.72 10.62 0.13
CA ASP A 569 -9.30 11.05 1.48
C ASP A 569 -7.77 10.96 1.70
N ASN A 570 -6.98 11.14 0.63
CA ASN A 570 -5.52 11.21 0.70
C ASN A 570 -5.05 12.63 0.98
N ILE A 571 -3.89 12.76 1.62
CA ILE A 571 -3.15 14.00 1.77
C ILE A 571 -1.97 13.93 0.79
N ILE A 572 -1.89 14.84 -0.18
CA ILE A 572 -0.91 14.78 -1.28
C ILE A 572 -0.20 16.14 -1.36
N HIS A 573 1.06 16.21 -0.91
CA HIS A 573 1.69 17.51 -0.72
C HIS A 573 3.19 17.57 -0.95
N GLY A 574 3.71 18.73 -1.36
CA GLY A 574 5.16 18.95 -1.49
C GLY A 574 5.90 17.97 -2.42
N ASN A 575 5.19 17.34 -3.37
CA ASN A 575 5.79 16.55 -4.45
C ASN A 575 6.33 17.50 -5.52
N VAL A 576 7.42 17.14 -6.19
CA VAL A 576 8.22 18.04 -7.04
C VAL A 576 7.48 18.44 -8.33
N ASP A 577 6.68 17.54 -8.91
CA ASP A 577 5.81 17.73 -10.09
C ASP A 577 4.32 17.91 -9.65
N ASP A 578 3.32 17.55 -10.46
CA ASP A 578 1.90 17.63 -10.03
C ASP A 578 1.58 16.73 -8.80
N GLY A 579 0.58 17.12 -8.01
CA GLY A 579 0.01 16.27 -6.96
C GLY A 579 -0.62 14.99 -7.53
N ILE A 580 -1.46 15.13 -8.56
CA ILE A 580 -2.03 14.01 -9.34
C ILE A 580 -1.90 14.32 -10.84
N ASP A 581 -1.28 13.43 -11.63
CA ASP A 581 -1.21 13.54 -13.09
C ASP A 581 -1.75 12.26 -13.76
N GLY A 582 -2.80 12.36 -14.60
CA GLY A 582 -3.24 11.17 -15.32
C GLY A 582 -4.26 11.23 -16.46
N CYS A 583 -4.56 10.02 -16.93
CA CYS A 583 -5.57 9.66 -17.92
C CYS A 583 -6.54 8.63 -17.32
N PHE A 584 -7.84 8.95 -17.36
CA PHE A 584 -8.86 8.33 -16.50
C PHE A 584 -10.05 7.75 -17.28
N TYR A 585 -10.56 6.58 -16.87
CA TYR A 585 -11.66 5.87 -17.53
C TYR A 585 -12.75 5.40 -16.54
N CYS A 586 -13.86 4.92 -17.09
CA CYS A 586 -14.79 4.03 -16.40
C CYS A 586 -14.53 2.56 -16.75
N GLY A 587 -14.94 1.68 -15.84
CA GLY A 587 -14.81 0.23 -15.95
C GLY A 587 -15.76 -0.45 -14.97
N VAL A 588 -15.20 -1.29 -14.10
CA VAL A 588 -15.99 -2.23 -13.29
C VAL A 588 -15.54 -2.23 -11.83
N GLU A 589 -16.53 -2.21 -10.93
CA GLU A 589 -16.31 -2.44 -9.51
C GLU A 589 -16.14 -3.94 -9.24
N CYS A 590 -14.88 -4.38 -9.16
CA CYS A 590 -14.56 -5.62 -8.47
C CYS A 590 -15.01 -5.50 -7.00
N VAL A 591 -15.29 -6.59 -6.30
CA VAL A 591 -15.79 -6.51 -4.90
C VAL A 591 -14.76 -5.88 -3.98
N ASP A 592 -14.90 -4.57 -3.83
CA ASP A 592 -14.12 -3.72 -2.95
C ASP A 592 -14.12 -4.27 -1.52
N PRO A 593 -13.02 -4.13 -0.77
CA PRO A 593 -13.04 -4.34 0.66
C PRO A 593 -14.22 -3.67 1.38
N GLU A 594 -14.43 -2.37 1.19
CA GLU A 594 -15.21 -1.48 2.07
C GLU A 594 -16.01 -0.35 1.34
N ALA A 595 -15.78 -0.08 0.05
CA ALA A 595 -16.33 1.10 -0.66
C ALA A 595 -17.81 1.01 -1.12
N ILE A 596 -18.28 2.16 -1.64
CA ILE A 596 -19.67 2.44 -2.02
C ILE A 596 -19.94 2.01 -3.48
N THR A 597 -21.09 1.37 -3.71
CA THR A 597 -21.40 0.65 -4.95
C THR A 597 -22.02 1.54 -6.04
N HIS A 598 -21.30 1.75 -7.14
CA HIS A 598 -21.86 2.25 -8.42
C HIS A 598 -21.35 1.39 -9.59
N SER A 599 -22.24 1.09 -10.53
CA SER A 599 -21.99 0.18 -11.67
C SER A 599 -22.56 0.82 -12.95
N PRO A 600 -21.73 1.16 -13.97
CA PRO A 600 -20.28 1.02 -14.02
C PRO A 600 -19.56 1.89 -12.97
N ALA A 601 -18.35 1.47 -12.59
CA ALA A 601 -17.47 2.27 -11.75
C ALA A 601 -16.69 3.25 -12.62
N CYS A 602 -16.71 4.54 -12.28
CA CYS A 602 -15.93 5.56 -12.97
C CYS A 602 -14.72 5.98 -12.16
N SER A 603 -13.83 6.77 -12.76
CA SER A 603 -12.71 7.34 -12.01
C SER A 603 -13.20 8.47 -11.11
N GLU A 604 -12.75 8.47 -9.86
CA GLU A 604 -13.18 9.38 -8.80
C GLU A 604 -11.96 9.91 -8.06
N ILE A 605 -11.81 11.24 -7.98
CA ILE A 605 -10.85 11.94 -7.13
C ILE A 605 -11.67 12.74 -6.13
N ILE A 606 -11.78 12.25 -4.89
CA ILE A 606 -12.75 12.76 -3.92
C ILE A 606 -12.20 12.95 -2.50
N TYR A 607 -12.62 14.03 -1.83
CA TYR A 607 -12.26 14.37 -0.44
C TYR A 607 -10.75 14.51 -0.12
N ASN A 608 -9.86 14.60 -1.12
CA ASN A 608 -8.42 14.70 -0.87
C ASN A 608 -7.99 16.12 -0.44
N GLU A 609 -6.92 16.20 0.36
CA GLU A 609 -6.21 17.44 0.72
C GLU A 609 -4.94 17.53 -0.16
N ILE A 610 -4.84 18.52 -1.06
CA ILE A 610 -3.78 18.57 -2.08
C ILE A 610 -3.09 19.94 -2.08
N TYR A 611 -1.84 20.03 -1.61
CA TYR A 611 -1.17 21.32 -1.39
C TYR A 611 0.35 21.36 -1.54
N GLU A 612 0.93 22.55 -1.75
CA GLU A 612 2.39 22.76 -1.89
C GLU A 612 3.07 21.93 -3.01
N ASN A 613 2.34 21.25 -3.90
CA ASN A 613 2.91 20.47 -5.00
C ASN A 613 3.41 21.38 -6.14
N GLY A 614 4.41 20.90 -6.88
CA GLY A 614 5.06 21.63 -7.96
C GLY A 614 6.14 22.66 -7.56
N PRO A 615 6.93 22.50 -6.48
CA PRO A 615 8.02 23.42 -6.13
C PRO A 615 9.20 23.38 -7.12
N SER A 616 9.17 22.53 -8.15
CA SER A 616 10.24 22.38 -9.14
C SER A 616 10.44 23.63 -10.00
N GLY A 617 9.36 24.32 -10.36
CA GLY A 617 9.39 25.33 -11.42
C GLY A 617 9.49 24.72 -12.84
N ASN A 618 9.19 23.43 -13.03
CA ASN A 618 9.05 22.84 -14.37
C ASN A 618 7.74 23.30 -15.06
N GLY A 619 6.77 23.77 -14.27
CA GLY A 619 5.61 24.54 -14.67
C GLY A 619 5.91 26.01 -15.00
N GLU A 620 7.18 26.46 -14.91
CA GLU A 620 7.59 27.72 -15.52
C GLU A 620 7.59 27.59 -17.05
N TRP A 621 6.90 28.49 -17.73
CA TRP A 621 6.76 28.49 -19.19
C TRP A 621 8.14 28.52 -19.90
N GLU A 622 8.34 27.68 -20.93
CA GLU A 622 9.52 27.78 -21.79
C GLU A 622 9.42 29.03 -22.69
N VAL A 623 10.37 29.97 -22.57
CA VAL A 623 10.37 31.24 -23.33
C VAL A 623 11.63 31.44 -24.18
N GLY A 624 11.43 31.55 -25.49
CA GLY A 624 12.44 31.93 -26.48
C GLY A 624 13.43 30.83 -26.88
N GLU A 625 14.33 31.14 -27.82
CA GLU A 625 15.45 30.24 -28.18
C GLU A 625 16.82 30.81 -27.72
N PRO A 626 17.71 29.97 -27.15
CA PRO A 626 17.42 28.64 -26.61
C PRO A 626 16.48 28.74 -25.39
N PRO A 627 15.74 27.67 -25.07
CA PRO A 627 14.73 27.68 -24.02
C PRO A 627 15.23 28.15 -22.66
N ARG A 628 14.34 28.80 -21.91
CA ARG A 628 14.55 29.25 -20.54
C ARG A 628 13.25 29.13 -19.78
N PHE A 629 13.32 28.48 -18.63
CA PHE A 629 12.34 28.54 -17.56
C PHE A 629 12.36 29.95 -16.95
N THR A 630 11.20 30.44 -16.53
CA THR A 630 11.04 31.73 -15.86
C THR A 630 9.81 31.78 -14.95
N SER A 631 10.04 32.02 -13.65
CA SER A 631 9.01 32.33 -12.64
C SER A 631 8.41 33.73 -12.77
N ASP A 632 8.76 34.48 -13.84
CA ASP A 632 8.09 35.72 -14.21
C ASP A 632 6.72 35.40 -14.84
N PRO A 633 5.59 35.64 -14.14
CA PRO A 633 4.26 35.22 -14.58
C PRO A 633 3.75 36.04 -15.78
N THR A 634 4.53 37.02 -16.25
CA THR A 634 4.24 37.73 -17.50
C THR A 634 4.75 36.95 -18.72
N ALA A 635 5.81 36.17 -18.57
CA ALA A 635 6.59 35.60 -19.67
C ALA A 635 6.05 34.23 -20.13
N CYS A 636 5.01 34.24 -20.96
CA CYS A 636 4.33 33.01 -21.43
C CYS A 636 4.57 32.75 -22.93
N GLY A 637 5.28 31.67 -23.24
CA GLY A 637 5.71 31.28 -24.60
C GLY A 637 4.77 30.31 -25.35
N GLU A 638 5.21 29.85 -26.53
CA GLU A 638 4.47 28.90 -27.41
C GLU A 638 4.66 27.42 -27.04
N TYR A 639 5.50 27.13 -26.04
CA TYR A 639 5.90 25.78 -25.70
C TYR A 639 4.99 25.19 -24.62
N PRO A 640 4.58 23.91 -24.73
CA PRO A 640 3.93 23.21 -23.64
C PRO A 640 4.98 22.95 -22.55
N GLY A 641 4.95 23.78 -21.50
CA GLY A 641 5.61 23.46 -20.23
C GLY A 641 5.01 22.19 -19.62
N TRP A 642 5.69 21.68 -18.59
CA TRP A 642 5.08 20.74 -17.65
C TRP A 642 4.08 21.52 -16.78
N THR A 643 3.40 20.89 -15.83
CA THR A 643 2.53 21.63 -14.90
C THR A 643 2.87 21.29 -13.47
N ASP A 644 2.92 22.32 -12.63
CA ASP A 644 3.21 22.24 -11.20
C ASP A 644 1.87 22.35 -10.42
N SER A 645 0.90 21.46 -10.70
CA SER A 645 -0.51 21.60 -10.29
C SER A 645 -0.92 20.66 -9.14
N GLY A 646 -2.03 20.96 -8.47
CA GLY A 646 -2.68 19.99 -7.57
C GLY A 646 -3.21 18.77 -8.33
N ILE A 647 -3.97 18.98 -9.40
CA ILE A 647 -4.48 17.91 -10.29
C ILE A 647 -4.31 18.30 -11.76
N GLN A 648 -3.56 17.52 -12.53
CA GLN A 648 -3.47 17.58 -13.99
C GLN A 648 -4.25 16.42 -14.63
N VAL A 649 -5.32 16.74 -15.36
CA VAL A 649 -6.03 15.78 -16.21
C VAL A 649 -5.51 15.89 -17.64
N ARG A 650 -4.83 14.84 -18.10
CA ARG A 650 -4.36 14.73 -19.49
C ARG A 650 -5.46 14.24 -20.42
N CYS A 651 -6.22 13.20 -20.04
CA CYS A 651 -7.31 12.69 -20.86
C CYS A 651 -8.41 11.94 -20.08
N VAL A 652 -9.64 11.96 -20.58
CA VAL A 652 -10.73 11.07 -20.14
C VAL A 652 -11.24 10.25 -21.33
N GLY A 653 -11.60 8.99 -21.09
CA GLY A 653 -12.34 8.12 -22.04
C GLY A 653 -11.59 7.60 -23.28
N PHE A 654 -10.30 7.88 -23.47
CA PHE A 654 -9.43 7.22 -24.47
C PHE A 654 -9.11 5.73 -24.18
N GLY A 655 -10.01 5.02 -23.49
CA GLY A 655 -9.86 3.60 -23.17
C GLY A 655 -10.13 2.69 -24.38
N PRO A 656 -10.12 1.36 -24.19
CA PRO A 656 -10.40 0.42 -25.29
C PRO A 656 -11.90 0.27 -25.63
N ARG A 657 -12.81 0.84 -24.81
CA ARG A 657 -14.24 0.97 -25.14
C ARG A 657 -14.44 2.01 -26.26
N GLN A 658 -15.43 1.78 -27.13
CA GLN A 658 -15.61 2.56 -28.36
C GLN A 658 -16.87 3.45 -28.39
N ASP A 659 -17.50 3.74 -27.23
CA ASP A 659 -18.64 4.66 -27.15
C ASP A 659 -18.32 5.83 -26.18
N PRO A 660 -17.81 6.98 -26.68
CA PRO A 660 -17.34 8.12 -25.87
C PRO A 660 -18.44 8.95 -25.17
N SER A 661 -19.63 8.41 -24.98
CA SER A 661 -20.75 9.08 -24.28
C SER A 661 -20.81 8.76 -22.79
N ASP A 662 -20.35 7.57 -22.41
CA ASP A 662 -20.61 6.96 -21.10
C ASP A 662 -19.38 7.04 -20.16
N GLU A 663 -18.26 7.56 -20.65
CA GLU A 663 -17.01 7.76 -19.90
C GLU A 663 -17.07 9.08 -19.11
N MET A 664 -16.69 9.04 -17.83
CA MET A 664 -16.76 10.18 -16.90
C MET A 664 -15.64 10.12 -15.85
N LEU A 665 -15.15 11.30 -15.46
CA LEU A 665 -14.26 11.52 -14.32
C LEU A 665 -14.94 12.46 -13.32
N TYR A 666 -14.98 12.08 -12.04
CA TYR A 666 -15.47 12.91 -10.94
C TYR A 666 -14.28 13.50 -10.17
N ILE A 667 -14.26 14.82 -9.99
CA ILE A 667 -13.33 15.54 -9.09
C ILE A 667 -14.23 16.33 -8.11
N VAL A 668 -14.48 15.79 -6.92
CA VAL A 668 -15.54 16.31 -6.04
C VAL A 668 -15.10 16.38 -4.56
N HIS A 669 -15.45 17.45 -3.85
CA HIS A 669 -15.15 17.64 -2.42
C HIS A 669 -13.66 17.71 -2.02
N ASN A 670 -12.72 17.83 -2.96
CA ASN A 670 -11.30 18.00 -2.64
C ASN A 670 -11.00 19.42 -2.12
N ASN A 671 -9.98 19.55 -1.28
CA ASN A 671 -9.42 20.82 -0.86
C ASN A 671 -8.03 20.99 -1.48
N ILE A 672 -7.92 21.89 -2.47
CA ILE A 672 -6.75 22.03 -3.34
C ILE A 672 -6.20 23.45 -3.18
N HIS A 673 -5.07 23.59 -2.50
CA HIS A 673 -4.56 24.91 -2.09
C HIS A 673 -3.04 25.04 -2.08
N ASP A 674 -2.51 26.26 -2.14
CA ASP A 674 -1.06 26.54 -2.10
C ASP A 674 -0.19 25.79 -3.16
N ASN A 675 -0.78 25.16 -4.19
CA ASN A 675 -0.02 24.47 -5.25
C ASN A 675 0.62 25.51 -6.21
N TYR A 676 1.84 25.23 -6.68
CA TYR A 676 2.73 26.27 -7.21
C TYR A 676 2.30 26.88 -8.55
N HIS A 677 1.60 26.15 -9.42
CA HIS A 677 1.11 26.65 -10.71
C HIS A 677 -0.42 26.69 -10.82
N ALA A 678 -1.12 25.60 -10.52
CA ALA A 678 -2.58 25.52 -10.63
C ALA A 678 -3.23 24.62 -9.58
N GLY A 679 -4.47 24.90 -9.18
CA GLY A 679 -5.28 23.94 -8.43
C GLY A 679 -5.63 22.74 -9.32
N ILE A 680 -6.35 23.00 -10.42
CA ILE A 680 -6.69 22.00 -11.46
C ILE A 680 -6.20 22.48 -12.84
N TYR A 681 -5.62 21.58 -13.63
CA TYR A 681 -5.22 21.80 -15.01
C TYR A 681 -5.82 20.74 -15.96
N LEU A 682 -6.48 21.18 -17.03
CA LEU A 682 -7.09 20.29 -18.05
C LEU A 682 -6.39 20.48 -19.41
N TRP A 683 -5.90 19.39 -20.00
CA TRP A 683 -5.31 19.37 -21.35
C TRP A 683 -6.34 19.37 -22.48
N GLU A 684 -5.87 19.56 -23.71
CA GLU A 684 -6.65 19.45 -24.96
C GLU A 684 -7.44 18.13 -25.03
N ASP A 685 -6.77 17.01 -24.74
CA ASP A 685 -7.36 15.66 -24.73
C ASP A 685 -8.29 15.38 -23.52
N ALA A 686 -8.40 16.28 -22.53
CA ALA A 686 -9.16 16.03 -21.30
C ALA A 686 -10.61 15.62 -21.56
N THR A 687 -11.32 16.30 -22.48
CA THR A 687 -12.74 16.04 -22.77
C THR A 687 -13.00 15.32 -24.08
N ILE A 688 -11.99 14.85 -24.81
CA ILE A 688 -12.21 14.27 -26.15
C ILE A 688 -12.87 12.88 -26.08
N GLY A 689 -12.46 12.04 -25.13
CA GLY A 689 -13.01 10.68 -24.96
C GLY A 689 -14.17 10.56 -23.95
N GLY A 690 -14.40 11.55 -23.09
CA GLY A 690 -15.43 11.50 -22.05
C GLY A 690 -15.71 12.84 -21.39
N ASN A 691 -16.49 12.82 -20.31
CA ASN A 691 -16.98 14.01 -19.60
C ASN A 691 -16.30 14.18 -18.24
N LEU A 692 -16.31 15.40 -17.68
CA LEU A 692 -15.78 15.70 -16.35
C LEU A 692 -16.84 16.35 -15.47
N THR A 693 -16.97 15.90 -14.22
CA THR A 693 -17.76 16.57 -13.18
C THR A 693 -16.80 17.10 -12.12
N ILE A 694 -16.68 18.42 -12.03
CA ILE A 694 -15.75 19.11 -11.13
C ILE A 694 -16.58 20.00 -10.20
N GLN A 695 -16.99 19.47 -9.04
CA GLN A 695 -17.96 20.11 -8.17
C GLN A 695 -17.58 20.14 -6.70
N ALA A 696 -18.05 21.14 -5.96
CA ALA A 696 -17.92 21.22 -4.50
C ALA A 696 -16.48 21.11 -3.97
N ASN A 697 -15.48 21.38 -4.81
CA ASN A 697 -14.07 21.47 -4.42
C ASN A 697 -13.76 22.88 -3.90
N LYS A 698 -12.66 23.00 -3.17
CA LYS A 698 -12.03 24.27 -2.81
C LYS A 698 -10.75 24.43 -3.61
N LEU A 699 -10.64 25.56 -4.30
CA LEU A 699 -9.47 25.98 -5.08
C LEU A 699 -8.95 27.28 -4.44
N ILE A 700 -8.09 27.16 -3.42
CA ILE A 700 -7.75 28.25 -2.50
C ILE A 700 -6.26 28.63 -2.61
N ASP A 701 -5.94 29.91 -2.77
CA ASP A 701 -4.56 30.45 -2.69
C ASP A 701 -3.51 29.72 -3.57
N ASN A 702 -3.94 29.03 -4.65
CA ASN A 702 -3.00 28.38 -5.58
C ASN A 702 -2.28 29.44 -6.45
N GLY A 703 -1.15 29.05 -7.02
CA GLY A 703 -0.20 29.87 -7.79
C GLY A 703 -0.82 30.76 -8.86
N ILE A 704 -0.81 30.36 -10.13
CA ILE A 704 -1.32 31.19 -11.23
C ILE A 704 -2.83 31.01 -11.41
N PHE A 705 -3.33 29.77 -11.22
CA PHE A 705 -4.70 29.38 -11.57
C PHE A 705 -5.42 28.62 -10.45
N GLY A 706 -6.70 28.91 -10.20
CA GLY A 706 -7.60 27.95 -9.56
C GLY A 706 -7.87 26.77 -10.49
N LEU A 707 -8.45 27.06 -11.66
CA LEU A 707 -8.58 26.16 -12.80
C LEU A 707 -7.93 26.76 -14.06
N SER A 708 -7.13 25.99 -14.77
CA SER A 708 -6.67 26.28 -16.15
C SER A 708 -7.16 25.19 -17.09
N THR A 709 -7.95 25.53 -18.11
CA THR A 709 -8.48 24.57 -19.08
C THR A 709 -8.06 24.87 -20.52
N ARG A 710 -7.57 23.84 -21.21
CA ARG A 710 -7.37 23.79 -22.66
C ARG A 710 -8.28 22.77 -23.35
N ALA A 711 -9.27 22.23 -22.65
CA ALA A 711 -10.03 21.05 -23.08
C ALA A 711 -10.81 21.29 -24.38
N ALA A 712 -10.51 20.52 -25.42
CA ALA A 712 -10.96 20.77 -26.81
C ALA A 712 -12.48 20.63 -27.05
N ILE A 713 -13.23 20.22 -26.03
CA ILE A 713 -14.69 20.29 -25.97
C ILE A 713 -15.06 20.83 -24.57
N PRO A 714 -15.11 22.16 -24.38
CA PRO A 714 -15.38 22.77 -23.07
C PRO A 714 -16.75 22.41 -22.49
N ASP A 715 -17.76 22.22 -23.35
CA ASP A 715 -19.15 21.85 -23.01
C ASP A 715 -19.29 20.50 -22.26
N ARG A 716 -18.21 19.71 -22.17
CA ARG A 716 -18.18 18.42 -21.46
C ARG A 716 -17.68 18.50 -20.01
N VAL A 717 -17.48 19.71 -19.48
CA VAL A 717 -17.02 19.94 -18.11
C VAL A 717 -18.13 20.60 -17.29
N ASP A 718 -18.71 19.84 -16.36
CA ASP A 718 -19.65 20.33 -15.37
C ASP A 718 -18.87 20.93 -14.17
N PHE A 719 -18.53 22.23 -14.29
CA PHE A 719 -17.75 22.99 -13.30
C PHE A 719 -18.64 23.95 -12.49
N ARG A 720 -19.22 23.47 -11.38
CA ARG A 720 -20.14 24.24 -10.52
C ARG A 720 -20.01 23.93 -9.02
N TYR A 721 -20.51 24.82 -8.19
CA TYR A 721 -20.48 24.73 -6.71
C TYR A 721 -19.07 24.65 -6.11
N ASN A 722 -18.01 25.05 -6.82
CA ASN A 722 -16.66 25.14 -6.27
C ASN A 722 -16.45 26.47 -5.53
N ASP A 723 -15.61 26.46 -4.50
CA ASP A 723 -15.13 27.65 -3.78
C ASP A 723 -13.76 28.06 -4.35
N ILE A 724 -13.69 29.17 -5.06
CA ILE A 724 -12.51 29.63 -5.80
C ILE A 724 -12.03 30.94 -5.16
N ILE A 725 -10.92 30.92 -4.43
CA ILE A 725 -10.56 31.99 -3.49
C ILE A 725 -9.05 32.26 -3.50
N GLY A 726 -8.62 33.51 -3.72
CA GLY A 726 -7.24 33.96 -3.49
C GLY A 726 -6.20 33.53 -4.52
N ASN A 727 -6.57 32.82 -5.58
CA ASN A 727 -5.61 32.33 -6.58
C ASN A 727 -4.97 33.51 -7.34
N THR A 728 -3.62 33.55 -7.44
CA THR A 728 -2.88 34.84 -7.62
C THR A 728 -3.25 35.65 -8.88
N TYR A 729 -3.63 34.99 -9.97
CA TYR A 729 -3.94 35.67 -11.25
C TYR A 729 -5.31 35.36 -11.83
N TRP A 730 -5.78 34.11 -11.76
CA TRP A 730 -7.10 33.71 -12.27
C TRP A 730 -7.72 32.62 -11.39
N GLY A 731 -8.98 32.79 -11.02
CA GLY A 731 -9.80 31.69 -10.50
C GLY A 731 -10.11 30.66 -11.58
N VAL A 732 -10.49 31.12 -12.79
CA VAL A 732 -10.66 30.27 -13.98
C VAL A 732 -10.04 30.91 -15.22
N LYS A 733 -9.15 30.17 -15.87
CA LYS A 733 -8.59 30.50 -17.18
C LYS A 733 -9.04 29.48 -18.22
N ASN A 734 -9.83 29.93 -19.20
CA ASN A 734 -10.01 29.22 -20.46
C ASN A 734 -8.95 29.69 -21.47
N TRP A 735 -8.36 28.73 -22.19
CA TRP A 735 -7.41 28.96 -23.27
C TRP A 735 -7.98 28.66 -24.66
N ASP A 736 -9.14 28.00 -24.73
CA ASP A 736 -9.77 27.59 -26.00
C ASP A 736 -10.45 28.78 -26.72
N ASP A 737 -10.79 28.58 -28.00
CA ASP A 737 -11.61 29.49 -28.78
C ASP A 737 -13.12 29.34 -28.48
N ASP A 738 -13.57 28.19 -28.00
CA ASP A 738 -14.96 27.94 -27.59
C ASP A 738 -15.26 28.39 -26.15
N ASN A 739 -16.55 28.47 -25.80
CA ASN A 739 -17.03 28.97 -24.51
C ASN A 739 -16.92 27.91 -23.40
N PHE A 740 -16.46 28.29 -22.21
CA PHE A 740 -16.45 27.45 -21.01
C PHE A 740 -17.52 27.92 -20.03
N THR A 741 -18.27 26.99 -19.43
CA THR A 741 -19.33 27.29 -18.45
C THR A 741 -18.81 27.10 -17.03
N ALA A 742 -18.82 28.17 -16.24
CA ALA A 742 -18.33 28.20 -14.85
C ALA A 742 -19.38 28.79 -13.88
N LYS A 743 -20.65 28.45 -14.12
CA LYS A 743 -21.81 28.97 -13.37
C LYS A 743 -21.91 28.31 -11.99
N GLU A 744 -22.66 28.96 -11.11
CA GLU A 744 -22.96 28.49 -9.76
C GLU A 744 -21.70 28.17 -8.90
N ASN A 745 -20.56 28.84 -9.14
CA ASN A 745 -19.36 28.81 -8.28
C ASN A 745 -19.27 30.04 -7.36
N TYR A 746 -18.57 29.91 -6.23
CA TYR A 746 -18.20 31.04 -5.35
C TYR A 746 -16.80 31.54 -5.71
N TRP A 747 -16.61 32.86 -5.76
CA TRP A 747 -15.39 33.50 -6.25
C TRP A 747 -14.60 34.23 -5.15
N GLY A 748 -14.68 33.73 -3.90
CA GLY A 748 -14.03 34.35 -2.74
C GLY A 748 -14.71 35.62 -2.22
N MET A 749 -15.52 36.30 -3.05
CA MET A 749 -16.28 37.50 -2.71
C MET A 749 -17.73 37.45 -3.22
N PRO A 750 -18.70 38.07 -2.51
CA PRO A 750 -20.10 38.12 -2.93
C PRO A 750 -20.36 38.83 -4.27
N GLY A 751 -19.46 39.70 -4.73
CA GLY A 751 -19.58 40.42 -6.00
C GLY A 751 -19.31 39.59 -7.25
N GLY A 752 -18.91 38.32 -7.12
CA GLY A 752 -18.55 37.47 -8.24
C GLY A 752 -17.16 37.80 -8.80
N PRO A 753 -16.79 37.22 -9.96
CA PRO A 753 -15.42 37.27 -10.46
C PRO A 753 -15.05 38.64 -11.05
N SER A 754 -13.74 38.89 -11.12
CA SER A 754 -13.16 40.10 -11.70
C SER A 754 -12.56 39.90 -13.10
N GLU A 755 -12.38 41.01 -13.84
CA GLU A 755 -11.81 41.07 -15.20
C GLU A 755 -10.35 40.57 -15.35
N GLY A 756 -9.70 40.15 -14.26
CA GLY A 756 -8.33 39.61 -14.26
C GLY A 756 -7.24 40.63 -14.59
N PRO A 757 -5.97 40.21 -14.66
CA PRO A 757 -4.85 41.11 -14.89
C PRO A 757 -4.90 41.76 -16.28
N ALA A 758 -4.56 43.06 -16.34
CA ALA A 758 -4.60 43.83 -17.59
C ALA A 758 -3.47 43.43 -18.58
N PRO A 759 -3.71 43.44 -19.90
CA PRO A 759 -2.71 43.11 -20.91
C PRO A 759 -1.42 43.94 -20.79
N ILE A 760 -0.26 43.27 -20.74
CA ILE A 760 1.05 43.92 -20.61
C ILE A 760 1.57 44.35 -21.99
N VAL A 761 1.07 45.50 -22.45
CA VAL A 761 1.27 46.13 -23.77
C VAL A 761 2.73 46.45 -24.16
N GLN A 762 3.73 45.98 -23.41
CA GLN A 762 5.16 46.16 -23.70
C GLN A 762 5.91 44.86 -24.01
N CYS A 763 5.28 43.69 -23.91
CA CYS A 763 5.92 42.41 -24.21
C CYS A 763 5.20 41.67 -25.35
N ILE A 764 5.86 41.58 -26.50
CA ILE A 764 5.39 40.86 -27.70
C ILE A 764 5.47 39.32 -27.54
N GLU A 765 6.13 38.85 -26.49
CA GLU A 765 6.43 37.43 -26.21
C GLU A 765 5.72 36.92 -24.92
N CYS A 766 4.67 37.61 -24.47
CA CYS A 766 4.00 37.38 -23.17
C CYS A 766 2.51 37.01 -23.32
N ARG A 767 2.20 35.75 -23.65
CA ARG A 767 0.85 35.34 -24.10
C ARG A 767 -0.21 35.07 -23.02
N CYS A 768 0.13 35.09 -21.73
CA CYS A 768 -0.88 35.13 -20.66
C CYS A 768 -1.70 36.45 -20.67
N HIS A 769 -1.25 37.42 -21.48
CA HIS A 769 -1.77 38.77 -21.59
C HIS A 769 -2.08 39.15 -23.05
N GLU A 770 -2.58 38.21 -23.84
CA GLU A 770 -3.06 38.52 -25.19
C GLU A 770 -4.13 39.64 -25.16
N GLU A 771 -4.00 40.56 -26.12
CA GLU A 771 -4.95 41.64 -26.34
C GLU A 771 -6.33 41.00 -26.63
N ASP A 772 -7.37 41.45 -25.91
CA ASP A 772 -8.74 40.90 -25.89
C ASP A 772 -9.00 39.59 -25.08
N GLN A 773 -8.06 39.08 -24.25
CA GLN A 773 -8.29 37.86 -23.41
C GLN A 773 -8.83 38.08 -21.97
N ARG A 774 -9.12 39.31 -21.54
CA ARG A 774 -9.84 39.57 -20.27
C ARG A 774 -11.33 39.26 -20.41
N SER A 775 -11.99 38.84 -19.33
CA SER A 775 -13.45 38.93 -19.27
C SER A 775 -13.92 40.38 -19.13
N ASP A 776 -15.22 40.59 -19.28
CA ASP A 776 -15.90 41.85 -18.96
C ASP A 776 -16.26 41.98 -17.45
N ALA A 777 -15.88 41.00 -16.62
CA ALA A 777 -16.45 40.80 -15.29
C ALA A 777 -16.08 41.92 -14.32
N LEU A 778 -17.09 42.49 -13.65
CA LEU A 778 -16.93 43.69 -12.82
C LEU A 778 -16.97 43.40 -11.31
N GLY A 779 -16.95 42.13 -10.91
CA GLY A 779 -16.90 41.72 -9.51
C GLY A 779 -15.57 42.02 -8.82
N ASN A 780 -15.48 41.63 -7.55
CA ASN A 780 -14.33 41.85 -6.67
C ASN A 780 -13.64 40.54 -6.22
N GLY A 781 -14.12 39.39 -6.68
CA GLY A 781 -13.56 38.07 -6.42
C GLY A 781 -12.50 37.61 -7.42
N ASP A 782 -12.11 36.34 -7.29
CA ASP A 782 -11.14 35.65 -8.15
C ASP A 782 -11.47 35.81 -9.64
N ALA A 783 -10.43 36.02 -10.45
CA ALA A 783 -10.62 36.49 -11.82
C ALA A 783 -11.02 35.40 -12.82
N VAL A 784 -11.74 35.81 -13.86
CA VAL A 784 -12.09 34.94 -15.01
C VAL A 784 -11.60 35.54 -16.33
N SER A 785 -11.11 34.68 -17.21
CA SER A 785 -10.71 35.07 -18.57
C SER A 785 -11.91 35.31 -19.49
N HIS A 786 -11.66 35.82 -20.70
CA HIS A 786 -12.67 35.82 -21.76
C HIS A 786 -13.25 34.41 -21.98
N ARG A 787 -14.45 34.37 -22.57
CA ARG A 787 -15.20 33.15 -22.91
C ARG A 787 -15.52 32.21 -21.74
N VAL A 788 -15.37 32.67 -20.50
CA VAL A 788 -15.86 31.98 -19.29
C VAL A 788 -17.22 32.57 -18.90
N HIS A 789 -18.25 31.73 -18.85
CA HIS A 789 -19.62 32.12 -18.48
C HIS A 789 -19.87 31.82 -17.00
N TYR A 790 -19.74 32.84 -16.16
CA TYR A 790 -19.82 32.78 -14.70
C TYR A 790 -21.20 33.16 -14.11
N ASN A 791 -22.11 33.70 -14.93
CA ASN A 791 -23.45 34.12 -14.52
C ASN A 791 -24.46 32.95 -14.59
N PRO A 792 -25.27 32.68 -13.55
CA PRO A 792 -25.22 33.26 -12.20
C PRO A 792 -24.10 32.67 -11.33
N TRP A 793 -23.60 33.43 -10.36
CA TRP A 793 -22.57 33.01 -9.39
C TRP A 793 -23.16 32.83 -7.97
N LEU A 794 -22.43 32.18 -7.05
CA LEU A 794 -22.83 32.07 -5.64
C LEU A 794 -22.37 33.30 -4.84
N TYR A 795 -23.23 33.86 -3.99
CA TYR A 795 -22.82 35.01 -3.16
C TYR A 795 -22.02 34.64 -1.89
N THR A 796 -21.97 33.35 -1.54
CA THR A 796 -21.30 32.77 -0.36
C THR A 796 -20.78 31.38 -0.70
N SER A 797 -19.98 30.78 0.18
CA SER A 797 -19.38 29.45 -0.08
C SER A 797 -20.42 28.37 -0.39
N SER A 798 -20.04 27.40 -1.23
CA SER A 798 -20.91 26.26 -1.52
C SER A 798 -21.10 25.38 -0.28
N ALA A 799 -20.09 25.31 0.58
CA ALA A 799 -20.19 24.64 1.88
C ALA A 799 -21.36 25.20 2.71
N ASP A 800 -21.49 26.53 2.87
CA ASP A 800 -22.61 27.15 3.60
C ASP A 800 -23.97 26.79 2.97
N ILE A 801 -24.05 26.79 1.64
CA ILE A 801 -25.28 26.49 0.88
C ILE A 801 -25.76 25.06 1.10
N PHE A 802 -24.86 24.08 1.23
CA PHE A 802 -25.21 22.69 1.50
C PHE A 802 -25.38 22.38 3.00
N HIS A 803 -24.75 23.14 3.90
CA HIS A 803 -24.79 22.88 5.34
C HIS A 803 -26.09 23.37 6.03
N GLU A 804 -26.86 24.26 5.40
CA GLU A 804 -28.20 24.63 5.88
C GLU A 804 -29.23 23.52 5.61
N ALA A 805 -29.62 22.79 6.65
CA ALA A 805 -30.55 21.66 6.62
C ALA A 805 -32.04 22.04 6.37
N SER A 806 -32.30 22.93 5.39
CA SER A 806 -33.59 23.56 5.11
C SER A 806 -33.95 23.45 3.61
N PRO A 807 -34.50 22.31 3.14
CA PRO A 807 -34.65 21.96 1.72
C PRO A 807 -35.80 22.69 0.99
N ILE A 808 -36.01 23.97 1.31
CA ILE A 808 -37.13 24.81 0.85
C ILE A 808 -36.64 26.18 0.33
N TYR A 809 -35.40 26.60 0.64
CA TYR A 809 -34.89 27.95 0.35
C TYR A 809 -33.80 28.05 -0.74
N MET A 810 -33.30 26.91 -1.22
CA MET A 810 -32.18 26.74 -2.19
C MET A 810 -32.42 27.30 -3.62
N ILE A 811 -33.35 28.22 -3.81
CA ILE A 811 -33.68 28.84 -5.13
C ILE A 811 -33.06 30.24 -5.30
N ARG A 812 -32.49 30.84 -4.24
CA ARG A 812 -32.25 32.30 -4.16
C ARG A 812 -30.83 32.72 -3.79
N ALA A 813 -29.88 31.79 -3.77
CA ALA A 813 -28.52 32.03 -3.28
C ALA A 813 -27.56 32.55 -4.37
N PHE A 814 -28.06 33.32 -5.33
CA PHE A 814 -27.37 33.64 -6.57
C PHE A 814 -27.16 35.14 -6.77
N GLY A 815 -26.01 35.47 -7.36
CA GLY A 815 -25.69 36.76 -7.96
C GLY A 815 -25.78 36.70 -9.48
N SER A 816 -26.18 37.82 -10.08
CA SER A 816 -26.27 38.01 -11.54
C SER A 816 -26.04 39.48 -11.86
N ASP A 817 -25.36 39.78 -12.97
CA ASP A 817 -25.11 41.15 -13.43
C ASP A 817 -25.77 41.52 -14.76
N SER A 818 -26.67 40.69 -15.27
CA SER A 818 -27.29 40.79 -16.61
C SER A 818 -28.09 42.09 -16.89
N LEU A 819 -28.21 43.00 -15.92
CA LEU A 819 -28.83 44.31 -16.08
C LEU A 819 -27.83 45.35 -16.62
N GLU A 820 -27.81 45.55 -17.94
CA GLU A 820 -27.05 46.64 -18.57
C GLU A 820 -27.50 48.03 -18.11
N LEU A 821 -26.55 48.92 -17.86
CA LEU A 821 -26.77 50.36 -17.63
C LEU A 821 -26.07 51.18 -18.70
N GLN A 822 -26.84 51.93 -19.49
CA GLN A 822 -26.33 52.76 -20.58
C GLN A 822 -25.85 54.14 -20.10
N LYS A 823 -24.96 54.77 -20.88
CA LYS A 823 -24.48 56.13 -20.60
C LYS A 823 -25.63 57.15 -20.67
N GLY A 824 -25.87 57.87 -19.57
CA GLY A 824 -26.97 58.81 -19.42
C GLY A 824 -27.95 58.40 -18.31
N TRP A 825 -29.23 58.72 -18.47
CA TRP A 825 -30.28 58.31 -17.52
C TRP A 825 -30.84 56.94 -17.89
N ASN A 826 -30.85 56.01 -16.96
CA ASN A 826 -31.56 54.73 -17.08
C ASN A 826 -32.68 54.67 -16.06
N THR A 827 -33.74 53.92 -16.36
CA THR A 827 -34.56 53.32 -15.31
C THR A 827 -33.86 52.10 -14.73
N LEU A 828 -34.08 51.82 -13.46
CA LEU A 828 -33.67 50.60 -12.78
C LEU A 828 -34.83 50.11 -11.90
N SER A 829 -35.06 48.80 -11.86
CA SER A 829 -35.91 48.16 -10.86
C SER A 829 -35.38 46.76 -10.52
N VAL A 830 -35.77 46.24 -9.35
CA VAL A 830 -35.44 44.88 -8.92
C VAL A 830 -36.74 44.06 -8.75
N PRO A 831 -36.82 42.82 -9.26
CA PRO A 831 -38.07 42.05 -9.23
C PRO A 831 -38.33 41.36 -7.88
N CYS A 832 -37.27 41.00 -7.15
CA CYS A 832 -37.34 40.38 -5.82
C CYS A 832 -36.45 41.10 -4.80
N SER A 833 -36.64 40.78 -3.53
CA SER A 833 -35.86 41.33 -2.41
C SER A 833 -34.37 41.04 -2.60
N LEU A 834 -33.54 42.08 -2.50
CA LEU A 834 -32.09 41.94 -2.45
C LEU A 834 -31.62 41.44 -1.08
N LEU A 835 -30.44 40.85 -1.03
CA LEU A 835 -29.79 40.38 0.20
C LEU A 835 -29.64 41.51 1.22
N SER A 836 -29.81 41.20 2.52
CA SER A 836 -29.96 42.22 3.57
C SER A 836 -28.71 43.10 3.80
N SER A 837 -27.54 42.69 3.31
CA SER A 837 -26.27 43.44 3.34
C SER A 837 -25.96 44.20 2.04
N TYR A 838 -26.73 43.98 0.96
CA TYR A 838 -26.48 44.54 -0.37
C TYR A 838 -27.78 45.00 -1.03
N ASN A 839 -28.58 45.79 -0.33
CA ASN A 839 -29.89 46.25 -0.82
C ASN A 839 -29.98 47.76 -1.03
N SER A 840 -28.93 48.53 -0.77
CA SER A 840 -28.87 49.96 -1.02
C SER A 840 -27.66 50.35 -1.87
N ILE A 841 -27.75 51.47 -2.57
CA ILE A 841 -26.67 51.93 -3.47
C ILE A 841 -25.31 52.09 -2.76
N PRO A 842 -25.21 52.59 -1.51
CA PRO A 842 -23.94 52.67 -0.78
C PRO A 842 -23.34 51.32 -0.37
N GLU A 843 -24.16 50.25 -0.28
CA GLU A 843 -23.69 48.88 0.01
C GLU A 843 -23.20 48.18 -1.26
N ILE A 844 -23.91 48.39 -2.38
CA ILE A 844 -23.60 47.78 -3.69
C ILE A 844 -22.36 48.41 -4.32
N ALA A 845 -22.21 49.73 -4.22
CA ALA A 845 -21.11 50.46 -4.86
C ALA A 845 -19.78 50.29 -4.10
N TYR A 846 -18.70 50.08 -4.85
CA TYR A 846 -17.33 50.19 -4.35
C TYR A 846 -17.02 51.65 -3.98
N VAL A 847 -16.43 51.88 -2.80
CA VAL A 847 -16.10 53.22 -2.31
C VAL A 847 -14.69 53.26 -1.73
N ASP A 848 -13.87 54.17 -2.25
CA ASP A 848 -12.54 54.51 -1.71
C ASP A 848 -12.46 56.03 -1.53
N ILE A 849 -12.61 56.50 -0.29
CA ILE A 849 -12.68 57.93 0.09
C ILE A 849 -11.93 58.14 1.41
N ASP A 850 -10.95 59.04 1.47
CA ASP A 850 -10.17 59.40 2.68
C ASP A 850 -9.55 58.19 3.43
N GLY A 851 -9.38 57.04 2.76
CA GLY A 851 -8.93 55.77 3.36
C GLY A 851 -10.02 55.00 4.13
N PHE A 852 -11.29 55.33 3.89
CA PHE A 852 -12.46 54.54 4.30
C PHE A 852 -12.95 53.71 3.10
N TYR A 853 -12.73 52.40 3.17
CA TYR A 853 -13.03 51.46 2.10
C TYR A 853 -14.40 50.79 2.33
N ASN A 854 -15.22 50.73 1.28
CA ASN A 854 -16.24 49.70 1.11
C ASN A 854 -15.90 48.88 -0.13
N GLU A 855 -15.67 47.58 0.04
CA GLU A 855 -15.37 46.63 -1.03
C GLU A 855 -16.58 46.41 -1.97
N GLY A 856 -17.79 46.70 -1.48
CA GLY A 856 -19.03 46.68 -2.26
C GLY A 856 -19.29 45.33 -2.92
N LEU A 857 -19.80 45.37 -4.16
CA LEU A 857 -19.84 44.21 -5.06
C LEU A 857 -18.80 44.32 -6.20
N GLY A 858 -17.85 45.25 -6.12
CA GLY A 858 -16.86 45.51 -7.16
C GLY A 858 -17.15 46.72 -8.06
N ASN A 859 -16.54 46.75 -9.24
CA ASN A 859 -16.45 47.89 -10.15
C ASN A 859 -17.75 48.26 -10.88
N PHE A 860 -18.83 47.50 -10.68
CA PHE A 860 -20.17 47.76 -11.22
C PHE A 860 -20.62 49.22 -11.04
N LEU A 861 -20.54 49.72 -9.81
CA LEU A 861 -20.79 51.11 -9.42
C LEU A 861 -19.65 51.53 -8.50
N TYR A 862 -18.97 52.63 -8.79
CA TYR A 862 -17.84 53.07 -7.97
C TYR A 862 -17.84 54.58 -7.66
N VAL A 863 -17.27 54.94 -6.52
CA VAL A 863 -16.86 56.31 -6.15
C VAL A 863 -15.46 56.27 -5.54
N ILE A 864 -14.46 56.83 -6.24
CA ILE A 864 -13.04 56.68 -5.93
C ILE A 864 -12.36 58.05 -5.82
N GLU A 865 -11.59 58.28 -4.77
CA GLU A 865 -10.82 59.51 -4.57
C GLU A 865 -9.48 59.49 -5.32
N THR A 866 -9.51 59.97 -6.56
CA THR A 866 -8.32 60.07 -7.44
C THR A 866 -7.23 61.03 -6.93
N SER A 867 -7.58 61.94 -6.00
CA SER A 867 -6.68 62.85 -5.27
C SER A 867 -7.46 63.51 -4.14
N PRO A 868 -6.83 63.98 -3.04
CA PRO A 868 -7.54 64.59 -1.91
C PRO A 868 -8.53 65.71 -2.30
N GLY A 869 -9.82 65.48 -2.08
CA GLY A 869 -10.95 66.32 -2.47
C GLY A 869 -11.41 66.18 -3.94
N VAL A 870 -11.00 65.12 -4.65
CA VAL A 870 -11.23 64.91 -6.09
C VAL A 870 -11.74 63.49 -6.36
N TYR A 871 -13.06 63.33 -6.28
CA TYR A 871 -13.75 62.06 -6.51
C TYR A 871 -14.07 61.87 -8.00
N ASP A 872 -13.80 60.67 -8.51
CA ASP A 872 -14.39 60.16 -9.75
C ASP A 872 -15.41 59.05 -9.44
N SER A 873 -16.31 58.78 -10.39
CA SER A 873 -17.39 57.80 -10.25
C SER A 873 -17.99 57.45 -11.61
N ASN A 874 -18.42 56.21 -11.83
CA ASN A 874 -19.14 55.87 -13.06
C ASN A 874 -20.62 56.32 -13.04
N PHE A 875 -21.15 56.79 -11.90
CA PHE A 875 -22.51 57.37 -11.77
C PHE A 875 -22.55 58.76 -11.13
N ASP A 876 -23.58 59.53 -11.44
CA ASP A 876 -23.83 60.90 -10.95
C ASP A 876 -24.90 60.98 -9.84
N LEU A 877 -25.97 60.16 -9.93
CA LEU A 877 -27.15 60.30 -9.08
C LEU A 877 -28.05 59.05 -9.15
N VAL A 878 -28.72 58.70 -8.04
CA VAL A 878 -29.84 57.73 -8.03
C VAL A 878 -31.06 58.38 -7.36
N LEU A 879 -32.19 58.39 -8.06
CA LEU A 879 -33.42 59.06 -7.63
C LEU A 879 -34.57 58.07 -7.42
N ALA A 880 -35.26 58.21 -6.29
CA ALA A 880 -36.52 57.54 -5.99
C ALA A 880 -37.69 58.54 -6.06
N TRP A 881 -38.85 58.11 -6.58
CA TRP A 881 -40.05 58.95 -6.60
C TRP A 881 -40.77 58.88 -5.25
N ASN A 882 -40.96 60.03 -4.60
CA ASN A 882 -41.68 60.12 -3.34
C ASN A 882 -43.11 60.65 -3.58
N THR A 883 -44.08 59.74 -3.57
CA THR A 883 -45.52 60.03 -3.74
C THR A 883 -46.06 60.99 -2.68
N THR A 884 -45.57 60.89 -1.44
CA THR A 884 -46.02 61.69 -0.30
C THR A 884 -45.55 63.15 -0.39
N THR A 885 -44.37 63.41 -0.96
CA THR A 885 -43.85 64.78 -1.14
C THR A 885 -44.14 65.36 -2.53
N GLY A 886 -44.29 64.51 -3.54
CA GLY A 886 -44.39 64.90 -4.96
C GLY A 886 -43.05 65.30 -5.57
N TYR A 887 -41.93 64.82 -5.02
CA TYR A 887 -40.57 65.16 -5.44
C TYR A 887 -39.69 63.91 -5.63
N TRP A 888 -38.49 64.17 -6.16
CA TRP A 888 -37.41 63.21 -6.28
C TRP A 888 -36.50 63.27 -5.06
N ASP A 889 -36.37 62.15 -4.36
CA ASP A 889 -35.41 62.00 -3.27
C ASP A 889 -34.13 61.34 -3.83
N ASN A 890 -32.96 61.88 -3.50
CA ASN A 890 -31.67 61.29 -3.86
C ASN A 890 -31.31 60.20 -2.85
N ILE A 891 -31.18 58.96 -3.33
CA ILE A 891 -30.84 57.78 -2.52
C ILE A 891 -29.43 57.22 -2.83
N GLY A 892 -28.73 57.82 -3.80
CA GLY A 892 -27.46 57.29 -4.32
C GLY A 892 -26.18 57.88 -3.73
N ALA A 893 -26.26 59.01 -3.00
CA ALA A 893 -25.08 59.76 -2.55
C ALA A 893 -25.12 60.21 -1.08
N ASP A 894 -26.16 59.88 -0.32
CA ASP A 894 -26.22 60.15 1.12
C ASP A 894 -25.95 58.85 1.89
N GLN A 895 -24.68 58.65 2.28
CA GLN A 895 -24.23 57.51 3.10
C GLN A 895 -24.93 57.43 4.47
N THR A 896 -25.62 58.50 4.91
CA THR A 896 -26.39 58.50 6.17
C THR A 896 -27.86 58.13 5.98
N ALA A 897 -28.34 58.06 4.73
CA ALA A 897 -29.71 57.73 4.37
C ALA A 897 -29.80 56.37 3.65
N LEU A 898 -29.38 55.30 4.33
CA LEU A 898 -29.56 53.90 3.90
C LEU A 898 -31.04 53.64 3.53
N THR A 899 -31.34 53.77 2.25
CA THR A 899 -32.68 53.66 1.69
C THR A 899 -32.70 52.42 0.81
N ASN A 900 -33.15 51.31 1.40
CA ASN A 900 -33.23 50.02 0.74
C ASN A 900 -33.98 50.14 -0.59
N LEU A 901 -33.41 49.58 -1.66
CA LEU A 901 -34.07 49.31 -2.93
C LEU A 901 -35.22 48.33 -2.65
N LYS A 902 -36.43 48.67 -3.12
CA LYS A 902 -37.65 47.91 -2.83
C LYS A 902 -38.11 47.21 -4.10
N PRO A 903 -38.45 45.91 -4.03
CA PRO A 903 -38.93 45.17 -5.17
C PRO A 903 -40.17 45.82 -5.81
N GLY A 904 -40.21 45.86 -7.14
CA GLY A 904 -41.32 46.44 -7.90
C GLY A 904 -41.44 47.98 -7.81
N LEU A 905 -40.54 48.70 -7.13
CA LEU A 905 -40.35 50.14 -7.35
C LEU A 905 -39.37 50.40 -8.49
N GLY A 906 -39.63 51.47 -9.23
CA GLY A 906 -38.70 51.98 -10.24
C GLY A 906 -37.87 53.14 -9.70
N TYR A 907 -36.63 53.21 -10.15
CA TYR A 907 -35.62 54.20 -9.80
C TYR A 907 -35.04 54.82 -11.07
N TYR A 908 -34.47 56.02 -10.99
CA TYR A 908 -33.64 56.59 -12.06
C TYR A 908 -32.18 56.66 -11.60
N ILE A 909 -31.29 55.96 -12.30
CA ILE A 909 -29.84 56.07 -12.13
C ILE A 909 -29.25 56.84 -13.31
N ARG A 910 -28.33 57.77 -13.04
CA ARG A 910 -27.58 58.48 -14.08
C ARG A 910 -26.13 58.00 -14.12
N MET A 911 -25.78 57.30 -15.19
CA MET A 911 -24.42 56.84 -15.47
C MET A 911 -23.63 57.87 -16.28
N LYS A 912 -22.34 58.00 -15.97
CA LYS A 912 -21.35 58.75 -16.76
C LYS A 912 -20.76 57.91 -17.88
N GLU A 913 -20.57 56.62 -17.67
CA GLU A 913 -20.11 55.61 -18.65
C GLU A 913 -20.97 54.34 -18.53
N PRO A 914 -21.06 53.47 -19.57
CA PRO A 914 -21.80 52.22 -19.47
C PRO A 914 -21.24 51.28 -18.39
N SER A 915 -22.10 50.45 -17.81
CA SER A 915 -21.75 49.42 -16.82
C SER A 915 -22.85 48.36 -16.73
N ARG A 916 -22.75 47.44 -15.76
CA ARG A 916 -23.81 46.49 -15.35
C ARG A 916 -24.28 46.77 -13.92
N PHE A 917 -25.46 46.27 -13.54
CA PHE A 917 -25.98 46.36 -12.17
C PHE A 917 -26.10 44.96 -11.52
N PRO A 918 -25.36 44.68 -10.44
CA PRO A 918 -25.35 43.37 -9.80
C PRO A 918 -26.57 43.21 -8.90
N VAL A 919 -27.14 42.00 -8.92
CA VAL A 919 -28.35 41.63 -8.18
C VAL A 919 -28.04 40.40 -7.33
N LEU A 920 -27.88 40.59 -6.02
CA LEU A 920 -27.84 39.50 -5.04
C LEU A 920 -29.21 39.33 -4.41
N TYR A 921 -29.85 38.17 -4.58
CA TYR A 921 -31.19 37.92 -4.05
C TYR A 921 -31.18 37.52 -2.56
N SER A 922 -32.31 37.76 -1.88
CA SER A 922 -32.54 37.28 -0.50
C SER A 922 -33.22 35.90 -0.49
N ASP A 923 -32.75 35.09 0.45
CA ASP A 923 -33.37 33.90 1.06
C ASP A 923 -34.90 34.00 1.29
N VAL A 924 -35.41 35.16 1.69
CA VAL A 924 -36.80 35.30 2.15
C VAL A 924 -37.79 35.30 0.99
N ILE A 925 -38.52 34.19 0.87
CA ILE A 925 -39.60 33.99 -0.12
C ILE A 925 -40.82 34.88 0.19
N GLY A 926 -40.74 36.16 -0.16
CA GLY A 926 -41.86 37.09 -0.16
C GLY A 926 -42.32 37.40 -1.58
N LEU A 927 -43.61 37.21 -1.88
CA LEU A 927 -44.21 37.88 -3.05
C LEU A 927 -44.14 39.40 -2.80
N PRO A 928 -43.52 40.19 -3.70
CA PRO A 928 -43.40 41.62 -3.51
C PRO A 928 -44.78 42.28 -3.53
N ALA A 929 -45.01 43.20 -2.59
CA ALA A 929 -46.28 43.90 -2.42
C ALA A 929 -46.04 45.34 -1.91
N VAL A 930 -46.22 46.32 -2.80
CA VAL A 930 -45.95 47.74 -2.53
C VAL A 930 -47.27 48.53 -2.63
N PRO A 931 -47.64 49.35 -1.63
CA PRO A 931 -48.78 50.24 -1.75
C PRO A 931 -48.48 51.35 -2.76
N LEU A 932 -49.41 51.58 -3.70
CA LEU A 932 -49.40 52.72 -4.61
C LEU A 932 -50.44 53.75 -4.16
N ASP A 933 -50.04 55.01 -4.08
CA ASP A 933 -50.90 56.14 -3.75
C ASP A 933 -51.71 56.62 -4.96
N ASP A 934 -52.71 57.49 -4.77
CA ASP A 934 -53.39 58.16 -5.88
C ASP A 934 -52.50 59.21 -6.56
N GLY A 935 -52.59 59.29 -7.89
CA GLY A 935 -51.68 60.09 -8.72
C GLY A 935 -50.59 59.26 -9.40
N TRP A 936 -49.45 59.89 -9.69
CA TRP A 936 -48.32 59.24 -10.37
C TRP A 936 -47.46 58.44 -9.40
N ASN A 937 -47.17 57.20 -9.79
CA ASN A 937 -46.24 56.29 -9.14
C ASN A 937 -45.19 55.85 -10.18
N LEU A 938 -43.94 55.64 -9.77
CA LEU A 938 -42.91 55.00 -10.59
C LEU A 938 -42.71 53.57 -10.07
N ILE A 939 -43.02 52.59 -10.91
CA ILE A 939 -42.93 51.16 -10.58
C ILE A 939 -41.89 50.47 -11.46
N GLY A 940 -41.45 49.28 -11.04
CA GLY A 940 -40.65 48.36 -11.83
C GLY A 940 -41.47 47.22 -12.43
N ALA A 941 -40.77 46.27 -13.04
CA ALA A 941 -41.30 44.94 -13.34
C ALA A 941 -41.16 43.99 -12.13
N PRO A 942 -42.24 43.38 -11.60
CA PRO A 942 -42.19 42.35 -10.56
C PRO A 942 -41.95 40.91 -11.05
N TRP A 943 -41.79 40.68 -12.37
CA TRP A 943 -41.36 39.41 -12.97
C TRP A 943 -39.93 39.54 -13.53
N GLY A 944 -39.41 38.47 -14.15
CA GLY A 944 -38.10 38.49 -14.79
C GLY A 944 -37.00 37.85 -13.98
N ILE A 945 -37.29 36.70 -13.38
CA ILE A 945 -36.27 35.79 -12.88
C ILE A 945 -36.46 34.53 -13.70
N ASP A 946 -35.58 34.29 -14.68
CA ASP A 946 -35.72 33.23 -15.68
C ASP A 946 -34.81 32.04 -15.40
N ARG A 947 -35.22 30.86 -15.88
CA ARG A 947 -34.35 29.72 -16.11
C ARG A 947 -33.79 29.84 -17.53
N GLU A 948 -32.66 30.54 -17.63
CA GLU A 948 -31.94 30.86 -18.88
C GLU A 948 -32.12 29.80 -19.98
N LYS A 949 -32.63 30.22 -21.14
CA LYS A 949 -33.20 29.29 -22.12
C LYS A 949 -32.58 29.34 -23.52
N ASP A 950 -32.19 28.15 -23.97
CA ASP A 950 -31.97 27.75 -25.37
C ASP A 950 -30.96 28.58 -26.20
N CYS A 951 -29.66 28.38 -25.93
CA CYS A 951 -28.70 28.20 -27.04
C CYS A 951 -27.73 27.03 -26.77
N CYS A 952 -28.15 25.84 -27.24
CA CYS A 952 -27.44 24.55 -27.26
C CYS A 952 -27.46 23.68 -25.98
N ALA A 953 -27.93 22.44 -26.17
CA ALA A 953 -27.71 21.19 -25.41
C ALA A 953 -27.78 21.18 -23.85
N ASP A 954 -28.86 20.57 -23.34
CA ASP A 954 -28.85 19.53 -22.30
C ASP A 954 -28.01 19.68 -21.00
N ASP A 955 -28.07 20.84 -20.31
CA ASP A 955 -27.78 20.89 -18.86
C ASP A 955 -28.83 21.74 -18.08
N GLN A 956 -28.85 21.65 -16.74
CA GLN A 956 -29.91 22.20 -15.89
C GLN A 956 -29.42 23.03 -14.69
N GLY A 957 -29.62 24.35 -14.77
CA GLY A 957 -29.63 25.27 -13.62
C GLY A 957 -29.76 26.76 -14.03
N ARG A 958 -30.11 27.73 -13.16
CA ARG A 958 -31.08 27.73 -12.03
C ARG A 958 -31.34 29.17 -11.52
N TRP A 959 -32.16 29.95 -12.24
CA TRP A 959 -32.67 31.29 -11.84
C TRP A 959 -31.65 32.45 -11.89
N GLY A 960 -31.60 33.16 -13.03
CA GLY A 960 -30.91 34.45 -13.18
C GLY A 960 -31.88 35.64 -13.31
N VAL A 961 -31.37 36.87 -13.41
CA VAL A 961 -32.20 38.00 -13.91
C VAL A 961 -32.46 37.75 -15.40
N ALA A 962 -33.73 37.74 -15.82
CA ALA A 962 -34.09 37.53 -17.22
C ALA A 962 -33.51 38.66 -18.11
N SER A 963 -32.77 38.30 -19.17
CA SER A 963 -32.16 39.29 -20.06
C SER A 963 -33.24 39.89 -20.95
N PRO A 964 -33.40 41.22 -21.03
CA PRO A 964 -34.45 41.82 -21.84
C PRO A 964 -34.09 41.85 -23.34
N ASP A 965 -33.53 40.76 -23.85
CA ASP A 965 -33.29 40.46 -25.25
C ASP A 965 -34.58 39.97 -25.93
N ALA A 966 -34.76 40.32 -27.20
CA ALA A 966 -35.99 40.06 -27.96
C ALA A 966 -36.29 38.57 -28.29
N GLY A 967 -35.64 37.63 -27.62
CA GLY A 967 -35.87 36.18 -27.68
C GLY A 967 -36.35 35.56 -26.37
N ASP A 968 -36.19 36.23 -25.22
CA ASP A 968 -36.57 35.76 -23.88
C ASP A 968 -38.06 36.13 -23.61
N PRO A 969 -38.99 35.16 -23.48
CA PRO A 969 -40.40 35.44 -23.19
C PRO A 969 -40.72 35.55 -21.68
N GLU A 970 -39.76 35.28 -20.80
CA GLU A 970 -39.87 35.40 -19.35
C GLU A 970 -39.46 36.83 -18.88
N ALA A 971 -38.57 37.52 -19.60
CA ALA A 971 -38.21 38.92 -19.41
C ALA A 971 -39.33 39.92 -19.76
N PHE A 972 -40.30 39.53 -20.60
CA PHE A 972 -41.35 40.43 -21.09
C PHE A 972 -42.76 39.94 -20.72
N LYS A 973 -43.54 40.79 -20.03
CA LYS A 973 -44.96 40.53 -19.75
C LYS A 973 -45.86 41.61 -20.34
N PRO A 974 -47.00 41.26 -20.95
CA PRO A 974 -47.93 42.25 -21.48
C PRO A 974 -48.59 43.06 -20.35
N VAL A 975 -48.81 44.36 -20.58
CA VAL A 975 -49.32 45.34 -19.59
C VAL A 975 -50.57 44.87 -18.82
N TRP A 976 -51.44 44.07 -19.45
CA TRP A 976 -52.66 43.56 -18.80
C TRP A 976 -52.39 42.45 -17.77
N GLU A 977 -51.31 41.67 -17.94
CA GLU A 977 -50.84 40.62 -17.02
C GLU A 977 -49.99 41.28 -15.92
N ALA A 978 -49.00 42.07 -16.36
CA ALA A 978 -48.05 42.84 -15.56
C ALA A 978 -48.65 43.72 -14.45
N LEU A 979 -49.89 44.20 -14.65
CA LEU A 979 -50.56 45.18 -13.78
C LEU A 979 -51.96 44.73 -13.31
N GLU A 980 -52.33 43.45 -13.49
CA GLU A 980 -53.68 42.95 -13.17
C GLU A 980 -54.07 43.21 -11.69
N SER A 981 -53.11 43.19 -10.76
CA SER A 981 -53.33 43.45 -9.33
C SER A 981 -53.69 44.90 -8.97
N ILE A 982 -53.41 45.88 -9.84
CA ILE A 982 -53.74 47.30 -9.63
C ILE A 982 -54.82 47.84 -10.58
N LYS A 983 -55.37 46.96 -11.41
CA LYS A 983 -56.54 47.21 -12.28
C LYS A 983 -57.76 47.70 -11.49
N GLU A 984 -58.05 47.03 -10.39
CA GLU A 984 -59.10 47.38 -9.44
C GLU A 984 -58.46 47.90 -8.14
N GLY A 985 -58.56 49.21 -7.92
CA GLY A 985 -58.11 49.86 -6.69
C GLY A 985 -59.01 49.53 -5.50
N ASN A 986 -58.53 49.88 -4.30
CA ASN A 986 -59.09 49.50 -3.01
C ASN A 986 -60.62 49.69 -2.95
N GLY A 987 -61.36 48.58 -3.02
CA GLY A 987 -62.83 48.56 -3.01
C GLY A 987 -63.52 48.19 -4.34
N GLY A 988 -62.80 47.69 -5.35
CA GLY A 988 -63.41 47.20 -6.60
C GLY A 988 -63.82 48.34 -7.54
N THR A 989 -63.05 49.42 -7.53
CA THR A 989 -63.21 50.55 -8.48
C THR A 989 -61.97 50.67 -9.34
N LYS A 990 -62.03 51.39 -10.47
CA LYS A 990 -60.87 51.56 -11.36
C LYS A 990 -59.64 52.06 -10.57
N GLY A 991 -58.59 51.25 -10.51
CA GLY A 991 -57.30 51.60 -9.90
C GLY A 991 -56.46 52.39 -10.90
N VAL A 992 -55.75 51.70 -11.79
CA VAL A 992 -54.92 52.31 -12.83
C VAL A 992 -55.71 53.04 -13.92
N ALA A 993 -55.16 54.13 -14.48
CA ALA A 993 -55.74 54.86 -15.62
C ALA A 993 -54.79 55.11 -16.79
N ILE A 994 -53.51 55.35 -16.54
CA ILE A 994 -52.50 55.60 -17.58
C ILE A 994 -51.24 54.84 -17.20
N VAL A 995 -50.61 54.20 -18.18
CA VAL A 995 -49.27 53.60 -18.07
C VAL A 995 -48.39 54.24 -19.13
N VAL A 996 -47.15 54.60 -18.81
CA VAL A 996 -46.19 55.19 -19.75
C VAL A 996 -44.83 54.54 -19.56
N SER A 997 -44.29 53.97 -20.64
CA SER A 997 -42.87 53.67 -20.78
C SER A 997 -42.12 54.93 -21.21
N PRO A 998 -41.20 55.47 -20.40
CA PRO A 998 -40.53 56.75 -20.67
C PRO A 998 -39.47 56.65 -21.78
N SER A 999 -39.08 57.81 -22.32
CA SER A 999 -38.08 57.94 -23.39
C SER A 999 -36.69 58.22 -22.80
N VAL A 1000 -36.07 57.21 -22.20
CA VAL A 1000 -34.72 57.28 -21.61
C VAL A 1000 -33.79 56.20 -22.18
N PRO A 1001 -32.45 56.39 -22.16
CA PRO A 1001 -31.49 55.28 -22.27
C PRO A 1001 -31.83 54.09 -21.35
N GLY A 1002 -31.42 52.89 -21.75
CA GLY A 1002 -31.81 51.65 -21.07
C GLY A 1002 -33.28 51.22 -21.26
N GLN A 1003 -34.13 52.04 -21.90
CA GLN A 1003 -35.52 51.66 -22.21
C GLN A 1003 -35.67 51.20 -23.66
N ILE A 1004 -36.08 49.94 -23.84
CA ILE A 1004 -36.16 49.21 -25.11
C ILE A 1004 -37.35 49.67 -25.96
N SER A 1005 -38.47 50.04 -25.34
CA SER A 1005 -39.65 50.47 -26.09
C SER A 1005 -40.41 51.63 -25.44
N ILE A 1006 -40.73 52.66 -26.24
CA ILE A 1006 -41.41 53.89 -25.80
C ILE A 1006 -42.88 53.83 -26.20
N TRP A 1007 -43.79 53.91 -25.21
CA TRP A 1007 -45.23 53.86 -25.45
C TRP A 1007 -46.04 54.42 -24.27
N SER A 1008 -47.33 54.67 -24.49
CA SER A 1008 -48.29 55.00 -23.44
C SER A 1008 -49.63 54.33 -23.70
N ALA A 1009 -50.26 53.79 -22.65
CA ALA A 1009 -51.54 53.10 -22.70
C ALA A 1009 -52.55 53.76 -21.74
N SER A 1010 -53.81 53.89 -22.18
CA SER A 1010 -54.90 54.42 -21.36
C SER A 1010 -55.94 53.35 -21.04
N VAL A 1011 -56.12 53.04 -19.76
CA VAL A 1011 -57.06 52.00 -19.30
C VAL A 1011 -58.47 52.59 -19.21
N THR A 1012 -59.42 52.01 -19.93
CA THR A 1012 -60.74 52.63 -20.14
C THR A 1012 -61.84 51.84 -19.42
N SER A 1013 -62.60 52.52 -18.56
CA SER A 1013 -63.74 51.94 -17.82
C SER A 1013 -63.47 50.66 -17.00
N GLY A 1014 -62.22 50.45 -16.55
CA GLY A 1014 -61.81 49.25 -15.80
C GLY A 1014 -61.46 48.03 -16.66
N PHE A 1015 -61.49 48.18 -17.99
CA PHE A 1015 -61.03 47.18 -18.94
C PHE A 1015 -59.73 47.62 -19.59
N TRP A 1016 -58.83 46.65 -19.76
CA TRP A 1016 -57.60 46.77 -20.54
C TRP A 1016 -57.95 47.02 -22.02
N ASP A 1017 -57.49 48.13 -22.61
CA ASP A 1017 -57.84 48.55 -23.98
C ASP A 1017 -57.27 47.58 -25.04
N PRO A 1018 -58.11 46.84 -25.81
CA PRO A 1018 -57.64 45.82 -26.75
C PRO A 1018 -56.61 46.26 -27.80
N ILE A 1019 -56.42 47.55 -28.03
CA ILE A 1019 -55.41 48.09 -28.95
C ILE A 1019 -54.02 48.19 -28.28
N TYR A 1020 -53.96 48.30 -26.95
CA TYR A 1020 -52.74 48.56 -26.18
C TYR A 1020 -52.36 47.44 -25.21
N ASN A 1021 -53.19 46.42 -25.05
CA ASN A 1021 -52.90 45.26 -24.19
C ASN A 1021 -51.64 44.49 -24.62
N ASN A 1022 -51.37 44.45 -25.93
CA ASN A 1022 -50.18 43.83 -26.52
C ASN A 1022 -48.99 44.82 -26.52
N LYS A 1023 -48.80 45.53 -25.41
CA LYS A 1023 -47.55 46.21 -25.09
C LYS A 1023 -46.90 45.45 -23.96
N GLU A 1024 -45.67 45.00 -24.18
CA GLU A 1024 -44.86 44.42 -23.13
C GLU A 1024 -44.25 45.50 -22.23
N MET A 1025 -44.19 45.17 -20.94
CA MET A 1025 -43.23 45.71 -19.99
C MET A 1025 -42.08 44.68 -19.89
N ALA A 1026 -40.85 45.15 -19.80
CA ALA A 1026 -39.62 44.37 -19.72
C ALA A 1026 -39.04 44.39 -18.29
N THR A 1027 -38.24 43.38 -17.98
CA THR A 1027 -37.45 43.27 -16.74
C THR A 1027 -36.40 44.37 -16.62
N GLY A 1028 -36.07 44.78 -15.39
CA GLY A 1028 -35.14 45.88 -15.08
C GLY A 1028 -35.67 47.29 -15.38
N GLU A 1029 -36.57 47.45 -16.35
CA GLU A 1029 -37.16 48.73 -16.73
C GLU A 1029 -38.07 49.36 -15.65
N GLY A 1030 -38.33 50.66 -15.78
CA GLY A 1030 -39.24 51.43 -14.91
C GLY A 1030 -40.38 52.08 -15.69
N TYR A 1031 -41.56 52.13 -15.08
CA TYR A 1031 -42.81 52.56 -15.72
C TYR A 1031 -43.60 53.56 -14.87
N TRP A 1032 -44.13 54.58 -15.53
CA TRP A 1032 -45.01 55.56 -14.90
C TRP A 1032 -46.45 55.12 -14.93
N VAL A 1033 -47.05 55.00 -13.74
CA VAL A 1033 -48.43 54.56 -13.56
C VAL A 1033 -49.24 55.65 -12.86
N PHE A 1034 -50.32 56.10 -13.50
CA PHE A 1034 -51.29 57.01 -12.90
C PHE A 1034 -52.45 56.23 -12.29
N MET A 1035 -52.55 56.27 -10.96
CA MET A 1035 -53.60 55.67 -10.15
C MET A 1035 -54.73 56.66 -9.89
N VAL A 1036 -55.98 56.22 -10.03
CA VAL A 1036 -57.20 56.99 -9.71
C VAL A 1036 -57.63 56.77 -8.25
N ASN A 1037 -57.32 55.59 -7.71
CA ASN A 1037 -57.55 55.20 -6.33
C ASN A 1037 -56.33 54.38 -5.87
N PRO A 1038 -55.90 54.46 -4.60
CA PRO A 1038 -54.80 53.63 -4.10
C PRO A 1038 -55.05 52.13 -4.26
N ALA A 1039 -53.98 51.37 -4.45
CA ALA A 1039 -54.00 49.91 -4.61
C ALA A 1039 -52.71 49.29 -4.05
N THR A 1040 -52.63 47.97 -3.97
CA THR A 1040 -51.37 47.26 -3.68
C THR A 1040 -50.83 46.67 -4.98
N TYR A 1041 -49.67 47.12 -5.43
CA TYR A 1041 -48.97 46.51 -6.55
C TYR A 1041 -48.19 45.30 -6.07
N GLY A 1042 -48.46 44.14 -6.66
CA GLY A 1042 -47.77 42.91 -6.29
C GLY A 1042 -48.48 41.65 -6.77
N GLY A 1043 -47.86 40.52 -6.45
CA GLY A 1043 -48.32 39.18 -6.82
C GLY A 1043 -47.84 38.72 -8.19
N PHE A 1044 -47.27 37.51 -8.18
CA PHE A 1044 -46.71 36.77 -9.30
C PHE A 1044 -45.36 37.30 -9.83
N GLU A 1045 -44.41 36.44 -10.21
CA GLU A 1045 -44.52 34.97 -10.22
C GLU A 1045 -44.23 34.30 -8.87
N ILE A 1046 -44.96 33.22 -8.58
CA ILE A 1046 -44.46 32.12 -7.77
C ILE A 1046 -44.18 31.01 -8.78
N THR A 1047 -42.92 30.66 -9.03
CA THR A 1047 -42.64 29.38 -9.69
C THR A 1047 -42.92 28.26 -8.68
N PRO A 1048 -43.81 27.31 -8.97
CA PRO A 1048 -43.88 26.08 -8.19
C PRO A 1048 -42.61 25.27 -8.43
N PHE A 1049 -42.08 24.62 -7.39
CA PHE A 1049 -41.13 23.52 -7.58
C PHE A 1049 -41.79 22.46 -8.48
N TYR A 1050 -41.14 22.10 -9.58
CA TYR A 1050 -41.48 20.91 -10.36
C TYR A 1050 -40.43 19.83 -10.10
N TYR A 1051 -40.92 18.63 -9.81
CA TYR A 1051 -40.13 17.47 -9.40
C TYR A 1051 -40.41 16.32 -10.37
N THR A 1052 -39.41 15.98 -11.18
CA THR A 1052 -39.12 14.66 -11.77
C THR A 1052 -37.65 14.66 -12.13
#